data_AF-A2XZ22-F1
#
_entry.id   AF-A2XZ22-F1
#
_cell.length_a   1.000
_cell.length_b   1.000
_cell.length_c   1.000
_cell.angle_alpha   90.00
_cell.angle_beta   90.00
_cell.angle_gamma   90.00
#
_symmetry.space_group_name_H-M   'P 1'
#
loop_
_entity.id
_entity.type
_entity.pdbx_description
1 polymer ?
#
loop_
_entity_poly.entity_id
_entity_poly.type
_entity_poly.pdbx_seq_one_letter_code
_entity_poly.pdbx_strand_id
1 'polypeptide(L)'
;MAGEGRSHEAGSLDVGAGCDLGLLFVRRREERTTEERALLGLTYELDYKGNICGSRHGDPDLHELDVRYWMNPNQVYQSGVKDNKINLADAKAICLMECPIPAADGLNFVCDYPEGDIRLSIDDWINRDYDYFEFLTPDMRNSSLQLQGPCYPVIFPSVNVYWSCQFIARASNVSLKHWQQMGGINIDENILIDKTIHKAINSKSSVLKRYVADIGKSWPVLIVCGGLLPLFLSVIWLLLIRYFVAAMPWITVVLFNALVISVTMFFYIKAGWLGNDPLTVVIGESDPYVHITGREISHLHAATVVMTVVMIIAFLSSIAIIRRILIATPVLKVAAKVIGEVQALIIFPVVPYFILAIFYMFWFSATLHLFSSGQVLRNDCNTDCCSYDLKLGKVNCDNCCGYSIHYTPHIGIAILFHLFGCYWATQFFIACSSTVIAGSVASYYWARGEISHDIPFVTVVSSLKRLLRYSLGSVAIGSLVVSAVEWVRFILECLRRKLKLFDSARESCFGKMTSSSSQCCLGCIDWTLKSVNRNAYIMIAITGKGFFKASVLATGLIMNNILRIGKVNVIGDVILFLGKLCVSLFCALFAFLMLDTHKYKSAHNKISSPLVPVVVSWALGFIVAKLFFQVVEMSIDTIILSFCQDSEEHQGNAQYAPPLLVETLDEQSELHRLTQGP
;
A
#
# COMPACT_ATOMS: atom_id res chain seq x y z
N MET A 1 18.62 22.89 -70.56
CA MET A 1 17.54 22.84 -69.55
C MET A 1 18.21 22.94 -68.19
N ALA A 2 18.66 24.15 -67.84
CA ALA A 2 17.97 25.02 -66.88
C ALA A 2 17.99 24.43 -65.46
N GLY A 3 19.14 24.58 -64.80
CA GLY A 3 19.27 24.52 -63.35
C GLY A 3 19.86 25.85 -62.92
N GLU A 4 19.04 26.70 -62.28
CA GLU A 4 19.42 28.05 -61.88
C GLU A 4 18.60 28.54 -60.68
N GLY A 5 19.30 29.11 -59.70
CA GLY A 5 18.77 29.97 -58.62
C GLY A 5 18.32 29.24 -57.34
N ARG A 6 18.53 29.75 -56.11
CA ARG A 6 18.98 31.08 -55.69
C ARG A 6 19.26 31.12 -54.17
N SER A 7 20.34 31.83 -53.78
CA SER A 7 20.50 32.82 -52.68
C SER A 7 20.16 32.51 -51.20
N HIS A 8 21.23 32.45 -50.38
CA HIS A 8 21.65 33.38 -49.31
C HIS A 8 20.63 34.10 -48.37
N GLU A 9 20.92 33.92 -47.06
CA GLU A 9 21.05 34.87 -45.93
C GLU A 9 19.88 35.38 -45.07
N ALA A 10 20.20 35.38 -43.76
CA ALA A 10 19.81 36.29 -42.66
C ALA A 10 18.62 35.94 -41.73
N GLY A 11 18.97 35.44 -40.54
CA GLY A 11 18.68 36.11 -39.26
C GLY A 11 17.28 35.98 -38.63
N SER A 12 17.18 35.26 -37.52
CA SER A 12 16.71 35.83 -36.24
C SER A 12 16.95 34.84 -35.09
N LEU A 13 17.69 35.27 -34.07
CA LEU A 13 17.55 34.73 -32.72
C LEU A 13 16.18 35.16 -32.21
N ASP A 14 15.37 34.23 -31.72
CA ASP A 14 14.37 34.58 -30.73
C ASP A 14 14.30 33.54 -29.61
N VAL A 15 14.33 34.08 -28.40
CA VAL A 15 14.30 33.42 -27.12
C VAL A 15 12.87 33.02 -26.81
N GLY A 16 12.63 31.75 -26.50
CA GLY A 16 11.30 31.26 -26.15
C GLY A 16 11.35 29.94 -25.40
N ALA A 17 11.70 30.01 -24.12
CA ALA A 17 11.47 28.93 -23.16
C ALA A 17 9.96 28.75 -22.93
N GLY A 18 9.46 27.53 -22.96
CA GLY A 18 8.06 27.24 -22.61
C GLY A 18 7.69 25.77 -22.77
N CYS A 19 7.73 25.05 -21.66
CA CYS A 19 6.98 23.83 -21.34
C CYS A 19 6.37 23.00 -22.49
N ASP A 20 6.98 21.87 -22.82
CA ASP A 20 6.25 20.74 -23.40
C ASP A 20 6.85 19.40 -22.95
N LEU A 21 6.74 19.14 -21.64
CA LEU A 21 7.03 17.82 -21.04
C LEU A 21 5.75 17.03 -20.73
N GLY A 22 4.59 17.50 -21.22
CA GLY A 22 3.26 16.94 -20.94
C GLY A 22 2.62 16.16 -22.09
N LEU A 23 3.21 16.14 -23.29
CA LEU A 23 2.59 15.54 -24.48
C LEU A 23 3.17 14.20 -24.94
N LEU A 24 4.14 13.63 -24.22
CA LEU A 24 4.80 12.37 -24.61
C LEU A 24 4.11 11.10 -24.10
N PHE A 25 2.93 11.20 -23.47
CA PHE A 25 2.20 10.04 -22.91
C PHE A 25 0.74 9.89 -23.39
N VAL A 26 0.33 10.58 -24.48
CA VAL A 26 -1.03 10.46 -25.03
C VAL A 26 -1.02 10.22 -26.54
N ARG A 27 -0.38 9.12 -26.99
CA ARG A 27 -0.75 8.34 -28.19
C ARG A 27 0.29 7.24 -28.45
N ARG A 28 0.08 6.06 -27.85
CA ARG A 28 0.40 4.79 -28.50
C ARG A 28 -0.49 3.71 -27.90
N ARG A 29 -1.54 3.38 -28.64
CA ARG A 29 -2.48 2.30 -28.36
C ARG A 29 -2.00 1.08 -29.13
N GLU A 30 -0.87 0.51 -28.74
CA GLU A 30 -0.41 -0.81 -29.19
C GLU A 30 0.78 -1.25 -28.31
N GLU A 31 0.72 -2.50 -27.83
CA GLU A 31 1.54 -3.14 -26.78
C GLU A 31 1.25 -2.71 -25.33
N ARG A 32 0.48 -3.55 -24.61
CA ARG A 32 0.40 -3.50 -23.14
C ARG A 32 1.78 -3.76 -22.54
N THR A 33 2.22 -2.91 -21.62
CA THR A 33 3.55 -3.00 -20.99
C THR A 33 3.68 -4.30 -20.19
N THR A 34 4.91 -4.78 -19.99
CA THR A 34 5.18 -5.98 -19.18
C THR A 34 4.69 -5.84 -17.73
N GLU A 35 4.57 -4.61 -17.22
CA GLU A 35 3.98 -4.29 -15.91
C GLU A 35 2.47 -4.52 -15.88
N GLU A 36 1.77 -4.21 -16.98
CA GLU A 36 0.34 -4.49 -17.13
C GLU A 36 0.08 -6.00 -17.14
N ARG A 37 0.97 -6.80 -17.74
CA ARG A 37 0.93 -8.29 -17.71
C ARG A 37 1.09 -8.87 -16.31
N ALA A 38 1.98 -8.32 -15.50
CA ALA A 38 2.17 -8.77 -14.12
C ALA A 38 0.97 -8.42 -13.24
N LEU A 39 0.37 -7.24 -13.44
CA LEU A 39 -0.87 -6.86 -12.79
C LEU A 39 -2.03 -7.76 -13.27
N LEU A 40 -2.09 -8.09 -14.57
CA LEU A 40 -3.06 -9.00 -15.18
C LEU A 40 -3.01 -10.39 -14.53
N GLY A 41 -1.82 -11.00 -14.38
CA GLY A 41 -1.69 -12.31 -13.73
C GLY A 41 -2.03 -12.33 -12.23
N LEU A 42 -1.92 -11.18 -11.55
CA LEU A 42 -2.34 -11.04 -10.15
C LEU A 42 -3.84 -10.81 -9.99
N THR A 43 -4.48 -10.10 -10.92
CA THR A 43 -5.87 -9.63 -10.78
C THR A 43 -6.88 -10.44 -11.58
N TYR A 44 -6.51 -10.95 -12.76
CA TYR A 44 -7.37 -11.71 -13.65
C TYR A 44 -7.28 -13.21 -13.37
N GLU A 45 -8.31 -13.91 -13.77
CA GLU A 45 -8.50 -15.32 -13.49
C GLU A 45 -8.20 -16.17 -14.73
N LEU A 46 -7.98 -17.46 -14.51
CA LEU A 46 -7.66 -18.41 -15.56
C LEU A 46 -8.94 -18.99 -16.18
N ASP A 47 -8.91 -19.25 -17.48
CA ASP A 47 -9.94 -20.02 -18.18
C ASP A 47 -9.67 -21.53 -18.14
N TYR A 48 -10.55 -22.29 -18.77
CA TYR A 48 -10.49 -23.76 -18.87
C TYR A 48 -9.31 -24.28 -19.70
N LYS A 49 -8.57 -23.42 -20.41
CA LYS A 49 -7.32 -23.75 -21.11
C LYS A 49 -6.07 -23.31 -20.36
N GLY A 50 -6.24 -22.64 -19.22
CA GLY A 50 -5.14 -22.08 -18.43
C GLY A 50 -4.63 -20.74 -18.97
N ASN A 51 -5.36 -20.09 -19.88
CA ASN A 51 -5.07 -18.73 -20.32
C ASN A 51 -5.56 -17.72 -19.27
N ILE A 52 -4.87 -16.59 -19.17
CA ILE A 52 -5.31 -15.46 -18.33
C ILE A 52 -6.31 -14.62 -19.13
N CYS A 53 -7.50 -14.35 -18.58
CA CYS A 53 -8.46 -13.44 -19.24
C CYS A 53 -7.83 -12.07 -19.53
N GLY A 54 -8.09 -11.52 -20.72
CA GLY A 54 -7.46 -10.29 -21.18
C GLY A 54 -6.05 -10.47 -21.76
N SER A 55 -5.49 -11.68 -21.85
CA SER A 55 -4.14 -11.89 -22.38
C SER A 55 -4.10 -11.99 -23.91
N ARG A 56 -3.16 -11.27 -24.54
CA ARG A 56 -2.84 -11.39 -25.98
C ARG A 56 -2.08 -12.65 -26.37
N HIS A 57 -1.50 -13.34 -25.38
CA HIS A 57 -0.57 -14.44 -25.60
C HIS A 57 -1.22 -15.80 -25.30
N GLY A 58 -2.53 -15.82 -25.08
CA GLY A 58 -3.31 -17.05 -24.95
C GLY A 58 -3.60 -17.65 -26.32
N ASP A 59 -4.01 -18.92 -26.32
CA ASP A 59 -4.62 -19.59 -27.47
C ASP A 59 -6.05 -20.00 -27.08
N PRO A 60 -7.10 -19.31 -27.56
CA PRO A 60 -7.08 -18.16 -28.51
C PRO A 60 -6.62 -16.84 -27.86
N ASP A 61 -6.43 -15.79 -28.68
CA ASP A 61 -6.17 -14.43 -28.20
C ASP A 61 -7.39 -13.90 -27.42
N LEU A 62 -7.20 -13.55 -26.13
CA LEU A 62 -8.25 -13.12 -25.21
C LEU A 62 -8.19 -11.62 -24.91
N HIS A 63 -7.56 -10.80 -25.76
CA HIS A 63 -7.27 -9.41 -25.39
C HIS A 63 -8.48 -8.51 -25.11
N GLU A 64 -9.65 -8.84 -25.69
CA GLU A 64 -10.95 -8.19 -25.48
C GLU A 64 -11.84 -8.94 -24.47
N LEU A 65 -11.44 -10.14 -24.06
CA LEU A 65 -12.20 -11.04 -23.20
C LEU A 65 -11.63 -11.00 -21.78
N ASP A 66 -12.06 -10.03 -21.00
CA ASP A 66 -11.46 -9.70 -19.71
C ASP A 66 -12.26 -10.21 -18.51
N VAL A 67 -13.48 -10.73 -18.70
CA VAL A 67 -14.36 -11.23 -17.64
C VAL A 67 -14.41 -12.76 -17.63
N ARG A 68 -14.12 -13.40 -16.49
CA ARG A 68 -14.31 -14.85 -16.33
C ARG A 68 -15.78 -15.21 -16.07
N TYR A 69 -16.31 -16.22 -16.75
CA TYR A 69 -17.64 -16.79 -16.53
C TYR A 69 -17.54 -18.30 -16.25
N TRP A 70 -18.22 -18.79 -15.20
CA TRP A 70 -18.36 -20.23 -14.97
C TRP A 70 -19.47 -20.79 -15.85
N MET A 71 -19.15 -21.76 -16.70
CA MET A 71 -20.11 -22.28 -17.68
C MET A 71 -20.99 -23.38 -17.09
N ASN A 72 -20.44 -24.23 -16.22
CA ASN A 72 -21.14 -25.40 -15.69
C ASN A 72 -21.69 -25.14 -14.27
N PRO A 73 -23.00 -24.91 -14.10
CA PRO A 73 -23.58 -24.61 -12.79
C PRO A 73 -23.51 -25.81 -11.82
N ASN A 74 -23.58 -27.05 -12.33
CA ASN A 74 -23.51 -28.24 -11.48
C ASN A 74 -22.11 -28.44 -10.90
N GLN A 75 -21.04 -28.16 -11.67
CA GLN A 75 -19.67 -28.19 -11.13
C GLN A 75 -19.47 -27.11 -10.06
N VAL A 76 -20.03 -25.93 -10.26
CA VAL A 76 -20.00 -24.85 -9.25
C VAL A 76 -20.75 -25.28 -7.98
N TYR A 77 -21.94 -25.87 -8.10
CA TYR A 77 -22.69 -26.43 -6.98
C TYR A 77 -21.89 -27.51 -6.23
N GLN A 78 -21.35 -28.48 -6.98
CA GLN A 78 -20.56 -29.59 -6.45
C GLN A 78 -19.33 -29.12 -5.67
N SER A 79 -18.72 -27.99 -6.06
CA SER A 79 -17.60 -27.40 -5.32
C SER A 79 -17.98 -26.82 -3.95
N GLY A 80 -19.27 -26.61 -3.72
CA GLY A 80 -19.84 -26.13 -2.45
C GLY A 80 -20.23 -27.23 -1.48
N VAL A 81 -20.41 -28.46 -1.97
CA VAL A 81 -20.88 -29.60 -1.18
C VAL A 81 -19.77 -30.04 -0.23
N LYS A 82 -20.09 -30.14 1.07
CA LYS A 82 -19.15 -30.67 2.07
C LYS A 82 -18.80 -32.11 1.70
N ASP A 83 -17.52 -32.47 1.80
CA ASP A 83 -16.95 -33.79 1.51
C ASP A 83 -16.74 -34.13 0.02
N ASN A 84 -17.07 -33.24 -0.90
CA ASN A 84 -16.70 -33.40 -2.30
C ASN A 84 -15.26 -32.89 -2.58
N LYS A 85 -14.53 -33.54 -3.49
CA LYS A 85 -13.11 -33.25 -3.78
C LYS A 85 -12.89 -32.16 -4.85
N ILE A 86 -13.94 -31.70 -5.52
CA ILE A 86 -13.88 -30.69 -6.58
C ILE A 86 -13.81 -29.29 -5.95
N ASN A 87 -12.79 -28.50 -6.29
CA ASN A 87 -12.72 -27.10 -5.88
C ASN A 87 -13.35 -26.18 -6.93
N LEU A 88 -13.69 -24.95 -6.54
CA LEU A 88 -14.21 -23.97 -7.50
C LEU A 88 -13.21 -23.61 -8.61
N ALA A 89 -11.91 -23.75 -8.34
CA ALA A 89 -10.85 -23.58 -9.34
C ALA A 89 -10.86 -24.68 -10.41
N ASP A 90 -11.54 -25.80 -10.16
CA ASP A 90 -11.69 -26.92 -11.08
C ASP A 90 -12.96 -26.81 -11.93
N ALA A 91 -13.89 -25.93 -11.56
CA ALA A 91 -15.11 -25.70 -12.33
C ALA A 91 -14.78 -25.02 -13.66
N LYS A 92 -15.35 -25.52 -14.75
CA LYS A 92 -15.10 -25.02 -16.10
C LYS A 92 -15.50 -23.55 -16.23
N ALA A 93 -14.55 -22.71 -16.64
CA ALA A 93 -14.73 -21.28 -16.79
C ALA A 93 -14.10 -20.76 -18.09
N ILE A 94 -14.70 -19.73 -18.67
CA ILE A 94 -14.31 -19.12 -19.95
C ILE A 94 -14.17 -17.60 -19.81
N CYS A 95 -13.41 -16.94 -20.68
CA CYS A 95 -13.32 -15.48 -20.70
C CYS A 95 -14.29 -14.89 -21.72
N LEU A 96 -15.04 -13.87 -21.32
CA LEU A 96 -16.06 -13.15 -22.10
C LEU A 96 -15.82 -11.63 -21.99
N MET A 97 -16.45 -10.84 -22.86
CA MET A 97 -16.43 -9.37 -22.74
C MET A 97 -17.35 -8.89 -21.61
N GLU A 98 -18.52 -9.53 -21.48
CA GLU A 98 -19.54 -9.17 -20.49
C GLU A 98 -20.19 -10.43 -19.92
N CYS A 99 -20.89 -10.26 -18.80
CA CYS A 99 -21.56 -11.38 -18.15
C CYS A 99 -22.86 -11.74 -18.86
N PRO A 100 -23.05 -13.00 -19.25
CA PRO A 100 -24.24 -13.42 -19.97
C PRO A 100 -25.47 -13.36 -19.06
N ILE A 101 -26.59 -12.97 -19.64
CA ILE A 101 -27.89 -12.91 -18.99
C ILE A 101 -28.86 -13.89 -19.65
N PRO A 102 -29.72 -14.58 -18.87
CA PRO A 102 -30.76 -15.45 -19.41
C PRO A 102 -31.69 -14.69 -20.36
N ALA A 103 -32.06 -15.33 -21.47
CA ALA A 103 -33.02 -14.79 -22.40
C ALA A 103 -34.39 -14.56 -21.75
N ALA A 104 -35.08 -13.49 -22.15
CA ALA A 104 -36.42 -13.18 -21.68
C ALA A 104 -37.45 -14.27 -22.06
N ASP A 105 -37.39 -14.75 -23.30
CA ASP A 105 -38.38 -15.67 -23.89
C ASP A 105 -37.74 -16.92 -24.55
N GLY A 106 -36.64 -17.43 -23.97
CA GLY A 106 -35.96 -18.59 -24.55
C GLY A 106 -34.81 -19.15 -23.70
N LEU A 107 -33.88 -19.82 -24.36
CA LEU A 107 -32.64 -20.31 -23.76
C LEU A 107 -31.44 -19.93 -24.63
N ASN A 108 -30.51 -19.17 -24.04
CA ASN A 108 -29.22 -18.84 -24.66
C ASN A 108 -28.17 -19.87 -24.23
N PHE A 109 -27.15 -20.06 -25.07
CA PHE A 109 -26.00 -20.88 -24.75
C PHE A 109 -24.71 -20.06 -24.79
N VAL A 110 -23.78 -20.41 -23.91
CA VAL A 110 -22.38 -20.01 -24.04
C VAL A 110 -21.58 -21.25 -24.42
N CYS A 111 -20.93 -21.18 -25.56
CA CYS A 111 -20.13 -22.27 -26.09
C CYS A 111 -18.63 -22.07 -25.86
N ASP A 112 -17.87 -23.15 -25.93
CA ASP A 112 -16.42 -23.16 -25.86
C ASP A 112 -15.79 -22.31 -26.98
N TYR A 113 -14.49 -22.00 -26.86
CA TYR A 113 -13.80 -21.32 -27.96
C TYR A 113 -13.84 -22.18 -29.23
N PRO A 114 -14.16 -21.59 -30.40
CA PRO A 114 -14.29 -22.33 -31.65
C PRO A 114 -12.94 -22.96 -32.06
N GLU A 115 -12.94 -24.28 -32.19
CA GLU A 115 -11.78 -25.08 -32.58
C GLU A 115 -12.21 -26.35 -33.34
N GLY A 116 -11.25 -27.01 -34.00
CA GLY A 116 -11.46 -28.28 -34.67
C GLY A 116 -12.45 -28.16 -35.82
N ASP A 117 -13.56 -28.90 -35.74
CA ASP A 117 -14.62 -28.91 -36.76
C ASP A 117 -15.46 -27.63 -36.77
N ILE A 118 -15.43 -26.84 -35.70
CA ILE A 118 -16.12 -25.55 -35.60
C ILE A 118 -15.23 -24.46 -36.20
N ARG A 119 -15.41 -24.18 -37.50
CA ARG A 119 -14.66 -23.14 -38.24
C ARG A 119 -15.31 -21.76 -38.08
N LEU A 120 -15.23 -21.19 -36.89
CA LEU A 120 -15.69 -19.83 -36.58
C LEU A 120 -14.51 -18.99 -36.11
N SER A 121 -14.40 -17.74 -36.55
CA SER A 121 -13.38 -16.82 -35.99
C SER A 121 -13.79 -16.39 -34.57
N ILE A 122 -12.83 -15.94 -33.76
CA ILE A 122 -13.13 -15.44 -32.40
C ILE A 122 -14.04 -14.21 -32.48
N ASP A 123 -13.82 -13.31 -33.43
CA ASP A 123 -14.67 -12.12 -33.62
C ASP A 123 -16.09 -12.51 -34.04
N ASP A 124 -16.25 -13.49 -34.94
CA ASP A 124 -17.57 -14.00 -35.32
C ASP A 124 -18.26 -14.72 -34.16
N TRP A 125 -17.50 -15.40 -33.29
CA TRP A 125 -18.02 -16.02 -32.07
C TRP A 125 -18.53 -14.98 -31.08
N ILE A 126 -17.78 -13.89 -30.88
CA ILE A 126 -18.19 -12.74 -30.05
C ILE A 126 -19.46 -12.08 -30.63
N ASN A 127 -19.48 -11.83 -31.95
CA ASN A 127 -20.63 -11.21 -32.64
C ASN A 127 -21.92 -12.03 -32.55
N ARG A 128 -21.81 -13.33 -32.25
CA ARG A 128 -22.93 -14.25 -32.07
C ARG A 128 -23.29 -14.47 -30.61
N ASP A 129 -22.85 -13.58 -29.72
CA ASP A 129 -23.07 -13.68 -28.27
C ASP A 129 -22.61 -15.04 -27.72
N TYR A 130 -21.47 -15.52 -28.22
CA TYR A 130 -20.80 -16.75 -27.79
C TYR A 130 -21.58 -18.05 -28.09
N ASP A 131 -22.63 -17.99 -28.92
CA ASP A 131 -23.53 -19.11 -29.22
C ASP A 131 -23.34 -19.68 -30.63
N TYR A 132 -23.09 -20.99 -30.71
CA TYR A 132 -23.16 -21.78 -31.95
C TYR A 132 -23.86 -23.13 -31.74
N PHE A 133 -24.70 -23.26 -30.71
CA PHE A 133 -25.37 -24.51 -30.33
C PHE A 133 -26.18 -25.14 -31.48
N GLU A 134 -26.82 -24.32 -32.30
CA GLU A 134 -27.62 -24.79 -33.45
C GLU A 134 -26.78 -25.53 -34.50
N PHE A 135 -25.48 -25.21 -34.61
CA PHE A 135 -24.54 -25.79 -35.59
C PHE A 135 -23.88 -27.08 -35.10
N LEU A 136 -24.16 -27.49 -33.86
CA LEU A 136 -23.63 -28.72 -33.30
C LEU A 136 -24.25 -29.96 -33.97
N THR A 137 -23.44 -31.01 -34.11
CA THR A 137 -23.91 -32.33 -34.50
C THR A 137 -24.88 -32.89 -33.44
N PRO A 138 -25.76 -33.85 -33.79
CA PRO A 138 -26.68 -34.46 -32.83
C PRO A 138 -25.97 -35.03 -31.59
N ASP A 139 -24.79 -35.62 -31.76
CA ASP A 139 -23.99 -36.18 -30.67
C ASP A 139 -23.45 -35.08 -29.74
N MET A 140 -22.88 -34.00 -30.31
CA MET A 140 -22.40 -32.84 -29.54
C MET A 140 -23.53 -32.15 -28.77
N ARG A 141 -24.72 -32.08 -29.38
CA ARG A 141 -25.92 -31.53 -28.75
C ARG A 141 -26.35 -32.39 -27.57
N ASN A 142 -26.38 -33.71 -27.73
CA ASN A 142 -26.71 -34.63 -26.66
C ASN A 142 -25.69 -34.54 -25.50
N SER A 143 -24.39 -34.45 -25.79
CA SER A 143 -23.37 -34.23 -24.76
C SER A 143 -23.54 -32.88 -24.04
N SER A 144 -23.93 -31.83 -24.77
CA SER A 144 -24.19 -30.49 -24.20
C SER A 144 -25.37 -30.52 -23.24
N LEU A 145 -26.44 -31.24 -23.57
CA LEU A 145 -27.58 -31.47 -22.69
C LEU A 145 -27.22 -32.23 -21.40
N GLN A 146 -26.12 -32.99 -21.40
CA GLN A 146 -25.56 -33.64 -20.21
C GLN A 146 -24.55 -32.76 -19.44
N LEU A 147 -24.39 -31.47 -19.81
CA LEU A 147 -23.37 -30.54 -19.28
C LEU A 147 -21.93 -31.04 -19.47
N GLN A 148 -21.70 -31.90 -20.45
CA GLN A 148 -20.40 -32.43 -20.82
C GLN A 148 -19.96 -31.99 -22.22
N GLY A 149 -20.86 -31.35 -22.98
CA GLY A 149 -20.63 -30.89 -24.35
C GLY A 149 -19.88 -29.57 -24.47
N PRO A 150 -19.73 -29.06 -25.71
CA PRO A 150 -19.08 -27.78 -25.97
C PRO A 150 -19.94 -26.55 -25.64
N CYS A 151 -21.24 -26.69 -25.39
CA CYS A 151 -22.13 -25.55 -25.11
C CYS A 151 -22.91 -25.75 -23.81
N TYR A 152 -23.06 -24.67 -23.05
CA TYR A 152 -23.69 -24.67 -21.73
C TYR A 152 -24.85 -23.67 -21.68
N PRO A 153 -25.96 -24.02 -21.00
CA PRO A 153 -27.15 -23.16 -20.93
C PRO A 153 -26.95 -21.97 -19.98
N VAL A 154 -27.37 -20.77 -20.40
CA VAL A 154 -27.41 -19.58 -19.54
C VAL A 154 -28.72 -19.55 -18.76
N ILE A 155 -28.69 -20.13 -17.55
CA ILE A 155 -29.89 -20.26 -16.70
C ILE A 155 -29.88 -19.29 -15.52
N PHE A 156 -28.70 -19.05 -14.95
CA PHE A 156 -28.55 -18.14 -13.83
C PHE A 156 -28.22 -16.74 -14.35
N PRO A 157 -28.95 -15.70 -13.93
CA PRO A 157 -28.53 -14.32 -14.18
C PRO A 157 -27.19 -14.09 -13.51
N SER A 158 -26.28 -13.43 -14.23
CA SER A 158 -24.93 -13.18 -13.75
C SER A 158 -24.54 -11.72 -13.87
N VAL A 159 -23.72 -11.24 -12.94
CA VAL A 159 -23.26 -9.85 -12.89
C VAL A 159 -21.74 -9.79 -12.78
N ASN A 160 -21.14 -8.81 -13.45
CA ASN A 160 -19.69 -8.61 -13.42
C ASN A 160 -19.27 -8.04 -12.06
N VAL A 161 -18.56 -8.86 -11.28
CA VAL A 161 -18.03 -8.51 -9.98
C VAL A 161 -16.51 -8.67 -10.01
N TYR A 162 -15.82 -7.62 -10.45
CA TYR A 162 -14.35 -7.57 -10.61
C TYR A 162 -13.81 -8.59 -11.63
N TRP A 163 -14.25 -8.48 -12.88
CA TRP A 163 -13.75 -9.31 -13.99
C TRP A 163 -14.09 -10.80 -13.80
N SER A 164 -15.15 -11.08 -13.04
CA SER A 164 -15.67 -12.42 -12.77
C SER A 164 -17.19 -12.35 -12.66
N CYS A 165 -17.90 -13.19 -13.40
CA CYS A 165 -19.35 -13.24 -13.43
C CYS A 165 -19.89 -14.06 -12.26
N GLN A 166 -20.60 -13.39 -11.35
CA GLN A 166 -21.24 -14.03 -10.23
C GLN A 166 -22.68 -14.41 -10.56
N PHE A 167 -23.07 -15.67 -10.36
CA PHE A 167 -24.47 -16.10 -10.44
C PHE A 167 -25.29 -15.46 -9.32
N ILE A 168 -26.51 -15.07 -9.67
CA ILE A 168 -27.54 -14.60 -8.74
C ILE A 168 -28.43 -15.77 -8.36
N ALA A 169 -28.82 -15.84 -7.09
CA ALA A 169 -29.34 -17.02 -6.41
C ALA A 169 -30.62 -17.69 -6.99
N ARG A 170 -31.24 -17.18 -8.06
CA ARG A 170 -32.44 -17.77 -8.66
C ARG A 170 -32.25 -18.01 -10.15
N ALA A 171 -32.47 -19.25 -10.57
CA ALA A 171 -32.56 -19.61 -11.98
C ALA A 171 -33.72 -18.89 -12.67
N SER A 172 -33.57 -18.59 -13.96
CA SER A 172 -34.69 -18.12 -14.79
C SER A 172 -35.66 -19.28 -15.01
N ASN A 173 -36.91 -19.12 -14.56
CA ASN A 173 -37.96 -20.12 -14.76
C ASN A 173 -38.20 -20.42 -16.25
N VAL A 174 -38.06 -19.42 -17.11
CA VAL A 174 -38.26 -19.54 -18.57
C VAL A 174 -37.15 -20.41 -19.15
N SER A 175 -35.90 -20.03 -18.91
CA SER A 175 -34.72 -20.72 -19.45
C SER A 175 -34.61 -22.15 -18.91
N LEU A 176 -34.91 -22.37 -17.62
CA LEU A 176 -34.92 -23.70 -17.01
C LEU A 176 -36.00 -24.61 -17.61
N LYS A 177 -37.20 -24.08 -17.89
CA LYS A 177 -38.28 -24.84 -18.52
C LYS A 177 -37.90 -25.27 -19.94
N HIS A 178 -37.30 -24.38 -20.73
CA HIS A 178 -36.80 -24.70 -22.07
C HIS A 178 -35.67 -25.74 -22.04
N TRP A 179 -34.76 -25.63 -21.07
CA TRP A 179 -33.71 -26.63 -20.85
C TRP A 179 -34.28 -28.03 -20.58
N GLN A 180 -35.28 -28.14 -19.71
CA GLN A 180 -35.96 -29.41 -19.41
C GLN A 180 -36.72 -29.95 -20.62
N GLN A 181 -37.37 -29.09 -21.41
CA GLN A 181 -38.05 -29.49 -22.65
C GLN A 181 -37.10 -30.07 -23.69
N MET A 182 -35.85 -29.62 -23.72
CA MET A 182 -34.82 -30.16 -24.60
C MET A 182 -34.17 -31.45 -24.08
N GLY A 183 -34.60 -31.97 -22.92
CA GLY A 183 -34.04 -33.19 -22.33
C GLY A 183 -32.72 -32.97 -21.59
N GLY A 184 -32.45 -31.75 -21.14
CA GLY A 184 -31.27 -31.42 -20.34
C GLY A 184 -31.26 -32.13 -18.98
N ILE A 185 -30.05 -32.42 -18.47
CA ILE A 185 -29.87 -32.99 -17.12
C ILE A 185 -30.37 -32.03 -16.04
N ASN A 186 -30.75 -32.57 -14.88
CA ASN A 186 -31.20 -31.75 -13.76
C ASN A 186 -30.10 -30.79 -13.28
N ILE A 187 -30.48 -29.53 -13.02
CA ILE A 187 -29.58 -28.49 -12.54
C ILE A 187 -29.92 -28.19 -11.09
N ASP A 188 -28.91 -28.23 -10.22
CA ASP A 188 -29.11 -27.98 -8.79
C ASP A 188 -29.36 -26.49 -8.50
N GLU A 189 -30.62 -26.11 -8.26
CA GLU A 189 -31.03 -24.71 -8.00
C GLU A 189 -30.76 -24.24 -6.54
N ASN A 190 -29.92 -24.94 -5.80
CA ASN A 190 -29.75 -24.70 -4.37
C ASN A 190 -28.96 -23.40 -4.11
N ILE A 191 -29.33 -22.68 -3.03
CA ILE A 191 -28.61 -21.49 -2.52
C ILE A 191 -27.13 -21.76 -2.20
N LEU A 192 -26.72 -23.03 -2.18
CA LEU A 192 -25.32 -23.41 -2.05
C LEU A 192 -24.42 -22.88 -3.18
N ILE A 193 -24.94 -22.73 -4.41
CA ILE A 193 -24.21 -22.12 -5.53
C ILE A 193 -23.79 -20.68 -5.16
N ASP A 194 -24.79 -19.88 -4.78
CA ASP A 194 -24.60 -18.50 -4.34
C ASP A 194 -23.62 -18.40 -3.16
N LYS A 195 -23.80 -19.23 -2.14
CA LYS A 195 -22.89 -19.28 -0.97
C LYS A 195 -21.46 -19.66 -1.35
N THR A 196 -21.27 -20.53 -2.33
CA THR A 196 -19.94 -21.04 -2.73
C THR A 196 -19.18 -20.01 -3.53
N ILE A 197 -19.86 -19.38 -4.49
CA ILE A 197 -19.32 -18.24 -5.25
C ILE A 197 -19.01 -17.09 -4.29
N HIS A 198 -19.96 -16.70 -3.43
CA HIS A 198 -19.72 -15.66 -2.43
C HIS A 198 -18.56 -15.98 -1.49
N LYS A 199 -18.38 -17.24 -1.06
CA LYS A 199 -17.26 -17.64 -0.21
C LYS A 199 -15.92 -17.57 -0.94
N ALA A 200 -15.86 -17.99 -2.20
CA ALA A 200 -14.64 -17.91 -3.00
C ALA A 200 -14.25 -16.47 -3.32
N ILE A 201 -15.25 -15.66 -3.67
CA ILE A 201 -15.11 -14.24 -3.98
C ILE A 201 -14.76 -13.42 -2.72
N ASN A 202 -15.26 -13.79 -1.54
CA ASN A 202 -14.86 -13.18 -0.27
C ASN A 202 -13.67 -13.90 0.40
N SER A 203 -12.97 -14.78 -0.32
CA SER A 203 -11.74 -15.37 0.17
C SER A 203 -10.68 -14.28 0.35
N LYS A 204 -9.73 -14.49 1.28
CA LYS A 204 -8.69 -13.48 1.57
C LYS A 204 -7.86 -13.14 0.33
N SER A 205 -7.66 -14.10 -0.57
CA SER A 205 -6.89 -13.93 -1.80
C SER A 205 -7.63 -13.03 -2.80
N SER A 206 -8.90 -13.31 -3.07
CA SER A 206 -9.72 -12.50 -3.99
C SER A 206 -9.97 -11.08 -3.46
N VAL A 207 -10.16 -10.91 -2.16
CA VAL A 207 -10.23 -9.58 -1.52
C VAL A 207 -8.92 -8.80 -1.73
N LEU A 208 -7.77 -9.45 -1.58
CA LEU A 208 -6.47 -8.82 -1.85
C LEU A 208 -6.33 -8.42 -3.32
N LYS A 209 -6.74 -9.29 -4.27
CA LYS A 209 -6.73 -8.96 -5.71
C LYS A 209 -7.57 -7.72 -6.03
N ARG A 210 -8.76 -7.61 -5.45
CA ARG A 210 -9.65 -6.44 -5.58
C ARG A 210 -8.98 -5.16 -5.10
N TYR A 211 -8.33 -5.21 -3.95
CA TYR A 211 -7.60 -4.07 -3.40
C TYR A 211 -6.41 -3.64 -4.27
N VAL A 212 -5.69 -4.60 -4.86
CA VAL A 212 -4.61 -4.32 -5.82
C VAL A 212 -5.17 -3.66 -7.08
N ALA A 213 -6.30 -4.13 -7.60
CA ALA A 213 -6.98 -3.51 -8.74
C ALA A 213 -7.44 -2.08 -8.45
N ASP A 214 -8.02 -1.83 -7.27
CA ASP A 214 -8.43 -0.48 -6.84
C ASP A 214 -7.25 0.48 -6.72
N ILE A 215 -6.11 0.02 -6.20
CA ILE A 215 -4.84 0.78 -6.16
C ILE A 215 -4.39 1.12 -7.58
N GLY A 216 -4.46 0.14 -8.50
CA GLY A 216 -4.13 0.35 -9.91
C GLY A 216 -5.02 1.42 -10.57
N LYS A 217 -6.33 1.38 -10.35
CA LYS A 217 -7.27 2.38 -10.89
C LYS A 217 -7.11 3.77 -10.27
N SER A 218 -6.72 3.84 -9.00
CA SER A 218 -6.57 5.08 -8.23
C SER A 218 -5.15 5.65 -8.22
N TRP A 219 -4.25 5.15 -9.08
CA TRP A 219 -2.85 5.59 -9.14
C TRP A 219 -2.63 7.12 -9.21
N PRO A 220 -3.47 7.94 -9.91
CA PRO A 220 -3.25 9.40 -9.92
C PRO A 220 -3.51 10.02 -8.54
N VAL A 221 -4.50 9.50 -7.81
CA VAL A 221 -4.81 9.93 -6.44
C VAL A 221 -3.64 9.61 -5.52
N LEU A 222 -3.01 8.44 -5.67
CA LEU A 222 -1.85 8.04 -4.87
C LEU A 222 -0.64 8.96 -5.12
N ILE A 223 -0.38 9.37 -6.36
CA ILE A 223 0.72 10.29 -6.67
C ILE A 223 0.46 11.68 -6.06
N VAL A 224 -0.76 12.21 -6.24
CA VAL A 224 -1.10 13.55 -5.75
C VAL A 224 -1.14 13.56 -4.22
N CYS A 225 -1.89 12.63 -3.61
CA CYS A 225 -2.18 12.66 -2.17
C CYS A 225 -1.15 11.91 -1.33
N GLY A 226 -0.48 10.89 -1.90
CA GLY A 226 0.57 10.14 -1.21
C GLY A 226 1.98 10.67 -1.47
N GLY A 227 2.20 11.43 -2.56
CA GLY A 227 3.50 11.95 -2.96
C GLY A 227 3.63 13.47 -2.87
N LEU A 228 2.94 14.19 -3.75
CA LEU A 228 3.14 15.64 -3.93
C LEU A 228 2.59 16.49 -2.77
N LEU A 229 1.35 16.23 -2.36
CA LEU A 229 0.69 16.93 -1.27
C LEU A 229 1.44 16.82 0.07
N PRO A 230 1.83 15.61 0.55
CA PRO A 230 2.55 15.51 1.82
C PRO A 230 3.95 16.12 1.74
N LEU A 231 4.61 16.10 0.58
CA LEU A 231 5.87 16.82 0.38
C LEU A 231 5.67 18.32 0.57
N PHE A 232 4.66 18.90 -0.10
CA PHE A 232 4.34 20.32 0.00
C PHE A 232 3.97 20.73 1.44
N LEU A 233 3.08 19.98 2.08
CA LEU A 233 2.67 20.24 3.47
C LEU A 233 3.84 20.11 4.46
N SER A 234 4.74 19.15 4.24
CA SER A 234 5.91 18.97 5.11
C SER A 234 6.91 20.12 4.98
N VAL A 235 7.13 20.64 3.77
CA VAL A 235 7.96 21.84 3.55
C VAL A 235 7.33 23.06 4.23
N ILE A 236 6.02 23.28 4.06
CA ILE A 236 5.29 24.34 4.77
C ILE A 236 5.48 24.20 6.27
N TRP A 237 5.36 22.98 6.80
CA TRP A 237 5.46 22.73 8.22
C TRP A 237 6.87 23.05 8.77
N LEU A 238 7.94 22.74 8.04
CA LEU A 238 9.31 23.16 8.41
C LEU A 238 9.47 24.69 8.39
N LEU A 239 8.83 25.38 7.43
CA LEU A 239 8.81 26.84 7.39
C LEU A 239 8.03 27.43 8.58
N LEU A 240 6.92 26.81 8.99
CA LEU A 240 6.15 27.22 10.18
C LEU A 240 6.97 27.09 11.46
N ILE A 241 7.77 26.02 11.60
CA ILE A 241 8.70 25.91 12.74
C ILE A 241 9.70 27.06 12.75
N ARG A 242 10.24 27.44 11.59
CA ARG A 242 11.22 28.53 11.51
C ARG A 242 10.63 29.88 11.92
N TYR A 243 9.48 30.25 11.36
CA TYR A 243 8.91 31.60 11.55
C TYR A 243 8.00 31.72 12.77
N PHE A 244 7.35 30.64 13.18
CA PHE A 244 6.27 30.66 14.17
C PHE A 244 6.44 29.57 15.26
N VAL A 245 7.66 29.31 15.72
CA VAL A 245 7.98 28.23 16.66
C VAL A 245 7.12 28.20 17.94
N ALA A 246 6.73 29.37 18.47
CA ALA A 246 5.90 29.46 19.66
C ALA A 246 4.40 29.17 19.41
N ALA A 247 3.89 29.53 18.23
CA ALA A 247 2.49 29.31 17.85
C ALA A 247 2.27 27.91 17.23
N MET A 248 3.30 27.37 16.59
CA MET A 248 3.26 26.14 15.82
C MET A 248 2.71 24.92 16.59
N PRO A 249 3.08 24.66 17.86
CA PRO A 249 2.52 23.54 18.62
C PRO A 249 1.02 23.68 18.85
N TRP A 250 0.54 24.90 19.13
CA TRP A 250 -0.88 25.20 19.32
C TRP A 250 -1.66 25.00 18.02
N ILE A 251 -1.12 25.51 16.90
CA ILE A 251 -1.69 25.28 15.57
C ILE A 251 -1.80 23.77 15.28
N THR A 252 -0.77 23.00 15.62
CA THR A 252 -0.75 21.55 15.41
C THR A 252 -1.83 20.83 16.21
N VAL A 253 -2.02 21.18 17.49
CA VAL A 253 -3.07 20.59 18.33
C VAL A 253 -4.46 20.94 17.81
N VAL A 254 -4.71 22.21 17.48
CA VAL A 254 -6.01 22.64 16.94
C VAL A 254 -6.30 21.94 15.62
N LEU A 255 -5.32 21.92 14.70
CA LEU A 255 -5.44 21.27 13.40
C LEU A 255 -5.67 19.76 13.53
N PHE A 256 -4.96 19.08 14.43
CA PHE A 256 -5.15 17.65 14.68
C PHE A 256 -6.59 17.33 15.10
N ASN A 257 -7.12 18.06 16.08
CA ASN A 257 -8.49 17.85 16.55
C ASN A 257 -9.51 18.17 15.44
N ALA A 258 -9.32 19.26 14.71
CA ALA A 258 -10.18 19.61 13.58
C ALA A 258 -10.19 18.52 12.49
N LEU A 259 -9.03 17.94 12.17
CA LEU A 259 -8.92 16.85 11.20
C LEU A 259 -9.60 15.57 11.70
N VAL A 260 -9.37 15.18 12.96
CA VAL A 260 -10.01 13.99 13.54
C VAL A 260 -11.53 14.16 13.61
N ILE A 261 -12.03 15.34 13.96
CA ILE A 261 -13.46 15.66 13.92
C ILE A 261 -13.99 15.57 12.49
N SER A 262 -13.28 16.14 11.51
CA SER A 262 -13.69 16.10 10.09
C SER A 262 -13.80 14.68 9.55
N VAL A 263 -12.81 13.82 9.88
CA VAL A 263 -12.83 12.40 9.49
C VAL A 263 -13.99 11.67 10.19
N THR A 264 -14.21 11.89 11.48
CA THR A 264 -15.32 11.25 12.22
C THR A 264 -16.69 11.70 11.70
N MET A 265 -16.88 13.00 11.47
CA MET A 265 -18.10 13.56 10.88
C MET A 265 -18.39 12.94 9.51
N PHE A 266 -17.36 12.72 8.72
CA PHE A 266 -17.48 12.06 7.43
C PHE A 266 -17.99 10.60 7.58
N PHE A 267 -17.48 9.82 8.53
CA PHE A 267 -17.99 8.48 8.80
C PHE A 267 -19.47 8.49 9.21
N TYR A 268 -19.91 9.49 9.99
CA TYR A 268 -21.32 9.66 10.33
C TYR A 268 -22.23 9.93 9.12
N ILE A 269 -21.75 10.74 8.16
CA ILE A 269 -22.49 11.00 6.91
C ILE A 269 -22.61 9.71 6.09
N LYS A 270 -21.51 8.96 5.90
CA LYS A 270 -21.54 7.71 5.14
C LYS A 270 -22.33 6.60 5.85
N ALA A 271 -22.34 6.57 7.18
CA ALA A 271 -23.15 5.66 7.97
C ALA A 271 -24.66 5.93 7.87
N GLY A 272 -25.06 7.08 7.29
CA GLY A 272 -26.46 7.48 7.14
C GLY A 272 -27.08 8.02 8.44
N TRP A 273 -26.25 8.43 9.41
CA TRP A 273 -26.73 8.94 10.71
C TRP A 273 -26.96 10.47 10.68
N LEU A 274 -26.30 11.19 9.77
CA LEU A 274 -26.49 12.63 9.54
C LEU A 274 -26.84 12.91 8.07
N GLY A 275 -28.06 13.38 7.81
CA GLY A 275 -28.58 13.76 6.49
C GLY A 275 -30.00 13.20 6.24
N ASN A 276 -30.84 13.96 5.53
CA ASN A 276 -32.15 13.47 5.08
C ASN A 276 -31.96 12.59 3.83
N ASP A 277 -32.57 11.40 3.86
CA ASP A 277 -32.60 10.33 2.84
C ASP A 277 -31.34 9.45 2.67
N PRO A 278 -31.22 8.37 3.48
CA PRO A 278 -30.05 7.49 3.49
C PRO A 278 -30.05 6.40 2.41
N LEU A 279 -30.55 6.67 1.18
CA LEU A 279 -30.60 5.64 0.12
C LEU A 279 -30.12 6.06 -1.28
N THR A 280 -29.56 7.26 -1.49
CA THR A 280 -29.22 7.70 -2.87
C THR A 280 -27.82 8.29 -3.06
N VAL A 281 -27.04 8.53 -2.01
CA VAL A 281 -25.72 9.21 -2.15
C VAL A 281 -24.53 8.24 -2.16
N VAL A 282 -24.75 6.96 -1.83
CA VAL A 282 -23.78 5.86 -2.03
C VAL A 282 -24.22 4.90 -3.14
N ILE A 283 -25.49 4.94 -3.52
CA ILE A 283 -26.06 4.11 -4.58
C ILE A 283 -26.26 5.03 -5.78
N GLY A 284 -25.29 5.07 -6.70
CA GLY A 284 -25.62 5.46 -8.07
C GLY A 284 -26.78 4.58 -8.50
N GLU A 285 -27.85 5.20 -9.03
CA GLU A 285 -29.09 4.59 -9.55
C GLU A 285 -29.22 3.11 -9.19
N SER A 286 -29.96 2.82 -8.12
CA SER A 286 -30.17 1.49 -7.56
C SER A 286 -30.33 0.44 -8.65
N ASP A 287 -29.23 -0.23 -8.98
CA ASP A 287 -29.29 -1.43 -9.78
C ASP A 287 -30.13 -2.41 -8.94
N PRO A 288 -31.31 -2.86 -9.39
CA PRO A 288 -32.25 -3.63 -8.57
C PRO A 288 -31.70 -4.96 -8.04
N TYR A 289 -30.46 -5.28 -8.40
CA TYR A 289 -29.84 -6.60 -8.30
C TYR A 289 -28.69 -6.67 -7.28
N VAL A 290 -28.26 -5.54 -6.68
CA VAL A 290 -27.22 -5.54 -5.63
C VAL A 290 -27.86 -5.47 -4.24
N HIS A 291 -28.15 -6.64 -3.65
CA HIS A 291 -28.48 -6.72 -2.23
C HIS A 291 -27.22 -6.48 -1.39
N ILE A 292 -27.01 -5.23 -0.95
CA ILE A 292 -26.02 -4.91 0.07
C ILE A 292 -26.42 -5.67 1.34
N THR A 293 -25.63 -6.67 1.70
CA THR A 293 -25.91 -7.55 2.84
C THR A 293 -25.89 -6.70 4.12
N GLY A 294 -26.83 -6.89 5.05
CA GLY A 294 -26.88 -6.14 6.33
C GLY A 294 -25.58 -6.17 7.16
N ARG A 295 -24.67 -7.11 6.83
CA ARG A 295 -23.32 -7.20 7.36
C ARG A 295 -22.42 -6.01 6.97
N GLU A 296 -22.47 -5.52 5.74
CA GLU A 296 -21.63 -4.40 5.28
C GLU A 296 -22.04 -3.07 5.93
N ILE A 297 -23.35 -2.86 6.09
CA ILE A 297 -23.90 -1.73 6.85
C ILE A 297 -23.47 -1.83 8.33
N SER A 298 -23.51 -3.03 8.92
CA SER A 298 -23.04 -3.23 10.30
C SER A 298 -21.55 -2.93 10.48
N HIS A 299 -20.71 -3.22 9.47
CA HIS A 299 -19.28 -2.89 9.49
C HIS A 299 -19.04 -1.38 9.44
N LEU A 300 -19.83 -0.65 8.66
CA LEU A 300 -19.73 0.81 8.57
C LEU A 300 -20.19 1.50 9.86
N HIS A 301 -21.26 1.02 10.49
CA HIS A 301 -21.70 1.49 11.81
C HIS A 301 -20.66 1.20 12.89
N ALA A 302 -20.08 -0.01 12.90
CA ALA A 302 -19.00 -0.35 13.82
C ALA A 302 -17.76 0.54 13.62
N ALA A 303 -17.37 0.81 12.37
CA ALA A 303 -16.26 1.72 12.06
C ALA A 303 -16.53 3.15 12.59
N THR A 304 -17.76 3.63 12.46
CA THR A 304 -18.18 4.95 12.97
C THR A 304 -18.05 5.03 14.49
N VAL A 305 -18.49 4.00 15.22
CA VAL A 305 -18.33 3.91 16.68
C VAL A 305 -16.85 3.84 17.09
N VAL A 306 -16.01 3.13 16.33
CA VAL A 306 -14.57 3.10 16.62
C VAL A 306 -13.95 4.49 16.42
N MET A 307 -14.31 5.18 15.34
CA MET A 307 -13.79 6.52 15.05
C MET A 307 -14.21 7.56 16.10
N THR A 308 -15.40 7.43 16.69
CA THR A 308 -15.83 8.33 17.77
C THR A 308 -15.04 8.11 19.05
N VAL A 309 -14.75 6.84 19.40
CA VAL A 309 -13.86 6.51 20.52
C VAL A 309 -12.46 7.08 20.27
N VAL A 310 -11.91 6.91 19.07
CA VAL A 310 -10.62 7.49 18.67
C VAL A 310 -10.63 9.01 18.80
N MET A 311 -11.71 9.68 18.39
CA MET A 311 -11.88 11.13 18.52
C MET A 311 -11.87 11.57 19.99
N ILE A 312 -12.60 10.88 20.87
CA ILE A 312 -12.61 11.21 22.31
C ILE A 312 -11.21 11.03 22.90
N ILE A 313 -10.51 9.95 22.59
CA ILE A 313 -9.14 9.71 23.06
C ILE A 313 -8.17 10.76 22.50
N ALA A 314 -8.32 11.13 21.23
CA ALA A 314 -7.52 12.18 20.59
C ALA A 314 -7.72 13.54 21.27
N PHE A 315 -8.96 13.88 21.63
CA PHE A 315 -9.28 15.11 22.35
C PHE A 315 -8.72 15.11 23.78
N LEU A 316 -8.92 14.03 24.53
CA LEU A 316 -8.37 13.88 25.89
C LEU A 316 -6.83 13.91 25.89
N SER A 317 -6.19 13.24 24.93
CA SER A 317 -4.73 13.27 24.80
C SER A 317 -4.23 14.67 24.42
N SER A 318 -4.96 15.41 23.58
CA SER A 318 -4.65 16.80 23.25
C SER A 318 -4.64 17.70 24.49
N ILE A 319 -5.64 17.56 25.37
CA ILE A 319 -5.69 18.30 26.65
C ILE A 319 -4.47 17.97 27.52
N ALA A 320 -4.12 16.69 27.63
CA ALA A 320 -2.98 16.25 28.44
C ALA A 320 -1.63 16.79 27.91
N ILE A 321 -1.52 17.05 26.61
CA ILE A 321 -0.31 17.56 25.96
C ILE A 321 -0.13 19.07 26.16
N ILE A 322 -1.18 19.85 26.47
CA ILE A 322 -1.11 21.33 26.62
C ILE A 322 0.00 21.75 27.59
N ARG A 323 0.05 21.16 28.79
CA ARG A 323 1.09 21.48 29.78
C ARG A 323 2.49 21.13 29.27
N ARG A 324 2.59 20.08 28.47
CA ARG A 324 3.86 19.62 27.89
C ARG A 324 4.36 20.51 26.75
N ILE A 325 3.46 21.15 25.99
CA ILE A 325 3.81 22.08 24.91
C ILE A 325 4.66 23.24 25.44
N LEU A 326 4.29 23.80 26.59
CA LEU A 326 5.04 24.90 27.21
C LEU A 326 6.49 24.49 27.52
N ILE A 327 6.70 23.24 27.93
CA ILE A 327 8.01 22.69 28.26
C ILE A 327 8.85 22.42 27.00
N ALA A 328 8.25 21.93 25.91
CA ALA A 328 8.99 21.63 24.68
C ALA A 328 9.27 22.84 23.78
N THR A 329 8.53 23.95 23.93
CA THR A 329 8.69 25.13 23.08
C THR A 329 10.12 25.71 23.08
N PRO A 330 10.83 25.84 24.23
CA PRO A 330 12.23 26.28 24.24
C PRO A 330 13.17 25.37 23.43
N VAL A 331 13.01 24.04 23.53
CA VAL A 331 13.84 23.08 22.78
C VAL A 331 13.61 23.23 21.27
N LEU A 332 12.34 23.41 20.88
CA LEU A 332 11.98 23.67 19.49
C LEU A 332 12.54 25.00 19.00
N LYS A 333 12.64 26.04 19.84
CA LYS A 333 13.28 27.33 19.50
C LYS A 333 14.75 27.13 19.13
N VAL A 334 15.47 26.31 19.90
CA VAL A 334 16.88 26.00 19.59
C VAL A 334 17.00 25.29 18.24
N ALA A 335 16.17 24.28 18.00
CA ALA A 335 16.15 23.57 16.72
C ALA A 335 15.78 24.49 15.54
N ALA A 336 14.77 25.34 15.72
CA ALA A 336 14.34 26.32 14.72
C ALA A 336 15.45 27.32 14.38
N LYS A 337 16.23 27.76 15.39
CA LYS A 337 17.40 28.61 15.15
C LYS A 337 18.43 27.90 14.28
N VAL A 338 18.80 26.67 14.61
CA VAL A 338 19.78 25.90 13.80
C VAL A 338 19.30 25.67 12.38
N ILE A 339 18.02 25.34 12.19
CA ILE A 339 17.43 25.18 10.85
C ILE A 339 17.38 26.51 10.08
N GLY A 340 17.22 27.63 10.80
CA GLY A 340 17.26 28.98 10.24
C GLY A 340 18.64 29.40 9.75
N GLU A 341 19.70 29.01 10.46
CA GLU A 341 21.09 29.25 10.07
C GLU A 341 21.55 28.27 8.97
N VAL A 342 21.23 26.98 9.13
CA VAL A 342 21.55 25.94 8.14
C VAL A 342 20.36 25.73 7.20
N GLN A 343 20.03 26.76 6.41
CA GLN A 343 18.82 26.82 5.58
C GLN A 343 18.67 25.64 4.61
N ALA A 344 19.79 25.08 4.13
CA ALA A 344 19.78 23.91 3.26
C ALA A 344 19.10 22.67 3.90
N LEU A 345 18.98 22.60 5.23
CA LEU A 345 18.28 21.50 5.93
C LEU A 345 16.77 21.48 5.63
N ILE A 346 16.15 22.59 5.24
CA ILE A 346 14.72 22.64 4.90
C ILE A 346 14.45 21.90 3.59
N ILE A 347 15.33 22.07 2.59
CA ILE A 347 15.18 21.49 1.26
C ILE A 347 15.85 20.12 1.17
N PHE A 348 16.87 19.85 2.00
CA PHE A 348 17.63 18.61 1.96
C PHE A 348 16.78 17.33 1.89
N PRO A 349 15.68 17.14 2.66
CA PRO A 349 14.87 15.91 2.63
C PRO A 349 14.21 15.59 1.29
N VAL A 350 14.09 16.58 0.40
CA VAL A 350 13.60 16.39 -0.96
C VAL A 350 14.52 15.45 -1.73
N VAL A 351 15.83 15.51 -1.51
CA VAL A 351 16.83 14.64 -2.18
C VAL A 351 16.66 13.17 -1.79
N PRO A 352 16.73 12.75 -0.51
CA PRO A 352 16.49 11.36 -0.12
C PRO A 352 15.06 10.91 -0.42
N TYR A 353 14.07 11.81 -0.43
CA TYR A 353 12.71 11.48 -0.87
C TYR A 353 12.69 11.00 -2.33
N PHE A 354 13.28 11.75 -3.27
CA PHE A 354 13.33 11.34 -4.67
C PHE A 354 14.18 10.08 -4.88
N ILE A 355 15.30 9.93 -4.17
CA ILE A 355 16.13 8.71 -4.22
C ILE A 355 15.31 7.49 -3.77
N LEU A 356 14.58 7.60 -2.65
CA LEU A 356 13.70 6.54 -2.16
C LEU A 356 12.54 6.28 -3.13
N ALA A 357 11.96 7.31 -3.74
CA ALA A 357 10.89 7.16 -4.73
C ALA A 357 11.38 6.36 -5.95
N ILE A 358 12.55 6.71 -6.50
CA ILE A 358 13.18 5.98 -7.62
C ILE A 358 13.47 4.53 -7.20
N PHE A 359 14.04 4.32 -6.01
CA PHE A 359 14.29 2.98 -5.49
C PHE A 359 13.00 2.16 -5.38
N TYR A 360 11.92 2.73 -4.84
CA TYR A 360 10.64 2.03 -4.72
C TYR A 360 10.03 1.74 -6.08
N MET A 361 10.15 2.62 -7.08
CA MET A 361 9.70 2.33 -8.44
C MET A 361 10.39 1.08 -9.00
N PHE A 362 11.71 1.00 -8.93
CA PHE A 362 12.46 -0.20 -9.34
C PHE A 362 12.08 -1.43 -8.52
N TRP A 363 11.91 -1.26 -7.21
CA TRP A 363 11.54 -2.35 -6.31
C TRP A 363 10.15 -2.91 -6.60
N PHE A 364 9.14 -2.05 -6.83
CA PHE A 364 7.79 -2.45 -7.19
C PHE A 364 7.75 -3.14 -8.56
N SER A 365 8.49 -2.62 -9.54
CA SER A 365 8.61 -3.25 -10.85
C SER A 365 9.20 -4.67 -10.74
N ALA A 366 10.29 -4.83 -9.99
CA ALA A 366 10.88 -6.15 -9.70
C ALA A 366 9.90 -7.07 -8.93
N THR A 367 9.12 -6.53 -7.99
CA THR A 367 8.07 -7.27 -7.27
C THR A 367 7.00 -7.80 -8.22
N LEU A 368 6.52 -6.98 -9.14
CA LEU A 368 5.53 -7.37 -10.15
C LEU A 368 6.06 -8.51 -11.04
N HIS A 369 7.30 -8.39 -11.52
CA HIS A 369 7.95 -9.47 -12.29
C HIS A 369 8.10 -10.76 -11.48
N LEU A 370 8.46 -10.65 -10.20
CA LEU A 370 8.62 -11.80 -9.33
C LEU A 370 7.29 -12.53 -9.08
N PHE A 371 6.21 -11.80 -8.83
CA PHE A 371 4.88 -12.41 -8.67
C PHE A 371 4.32 -12.96 -9.98
N SER A 372 4.69 -12.38 -11.12
CA SER A 372 4.28 -12.89 -12.44
C SER A 372 5.01 -14.18 -12.86
N SER A 373 6.06 -14.60 -12.13
CA SER A 373 6.85 -15.79 -12.49
C SER A 373 6.26 -17.13 -12.03
N GLY A 374 5.04 -17.12 -11.47
CA GLY A 374 4.32 -18.34 -11.10
C GLY A 374 4.02 -19.23 -12.31
N GLN A 375 4.07 -20.54 -12.12
CA GLN A 375 3.77 -21.51 -13.18
C GLN A 375 2.28 -21.87 -13.15
N VAL A 376 1.62 -21.80 -14.30
CA VAL A 376 0.25 -22.28 -14.45
C VAL A 376 0.30 -23.79 -14.64
N LEU A 377 -0.18 -24.53 -13.64
CA LEU A 377 -0.28 -25.99 -13.68
C LEU A 377 -1.75 -26.39 -13.64
N ARG A 378 -2.07 -27.47 -14.35
CA ARG A 378 -3.39 -28.09 -14.27
C ARG A 378 -3.54 -28.79 -12.92
N ASN A 379 -4.70 -28.65 -12.31
CA ASN A 379 -5.01 -29.31 -11.04
C ASN A 379 -5.23 -30.81 -11.24
N ASP A 380 -5.03 -31.57 -10.16
CA ASP A 380 -5.33 -33.01 -10.11
C ASP A 380 -6.69 -33.22 -9.44
N CYS A 381 -7.73 -33.45 -10.25
CA CYS A 381 -9.07 -33.80 -9.78
C CYS A 381 -9.27 -35.31 -9.89
N ASN A 382 -9.20 -35.99 -8.75
CA ASN A 382 -9.23 -37.45 -8.61
C ASN A 382 -10.68 -38.01 -8.69
N THR A 383 -11.48 -37.47 -9.62
CA THR A 383 -12.94 -37.64 -9.75
C THR A 383 -13.35 -37.81 -11.21
N ASP A 384 -14.49 -38.47 -11.45
CA ASP A 384 -15.14 -38.65 -12.77
C ASP A 384 -15.65 -37.32 -13.37
N CYS A 385 -14.73 -36.41 -13.71
CA CYS A 385 -15.07 -35.19 -14.44
C CYS A 385 -14.91 -35.46 -15.95
N CYS A 386 -15.81 -34.89 -16.76
CA CYS A 386 -15.80 -35.07 -18.21
C CYS A 386 -16.16 -33.77 -18.93
N SER A 387 -15.45 -33.48 -20.02
CA SER A 387 -15.71 -32.33 -20.87
C SER A 387 -15.45 -32.67 -22.33
N TYR A 388 -16.18 -32.06 -23.25
CA TYR A 388 -16.00 -32.27 -24.67
C TYR A 388 -14.69 -31.64 -25.15
N ASP A 389 -13.87 -32.41 -25.86
CA ASP A 389 -12.68 -31.92 -26.52
C ASP A 389 -13.00 -31.70 -28.00
N LEU A 390 -13.09 -30.43 -28.40
CA LEU A 390 -13.38 -30.01 -29.78
C LEU A 390 -12.29 -30.43 -30.78
N LYS A 391 -11.03 -30.61 -30.34
CA LYS A 391 -9.95 -31.07 -31.22
C LYS A 391 -10.01 -32.58 -31.45
N LEU A 392 -10.45 -33.34 -30.45
CA LEU A 392 -10.60 -34.80 -30.53
C LEU A 392 -11.99 -35.25 -31.02
N GLY A 393 -12.99 -34.35 -31.05
CA GLY A 393 -14.37 -34.65 -31.46
C GLY A 393 -15.09 -35.63 -30.52
N LYS A 394 -14.69 -35.69 -29.24
CA LYS A 394 -15.27 -36.64 -28.26
C LYS A 394 -15.27 -36.08 -26.85
N VAL A 395 -16.14 -36.64 -25.99
CA VAL A 395 -16.08 -36.40 -24.55
C VAL A 395 -14.80 -36.99 -23.99
N ASN A 396 -14.01 -36.15 -23.33
CA ASN A 396 -12.78 -36.54 -22.67
C ASN A 396 -12.93 -36.39 -21.15
N CYS A 397 -12.72 -37.49 -20.44
CA CYS A 397 -12.76 -37.52 -18.97
C CYS A 397 -11.37 -37.50 -18.34
N ASP A 398 -10.33 -37.66 -19.16
CA ASP A 398 -8.96 -37.43 -18.72
C ASP A 398 -8.68 -35.94 -18.87
N ASN A 399 -8.15 -35.30 -17.82
CA ASN A 399 -7.65 -33.91 -17.88
C ASN A 399 -8.70 -32.78 -17.97
N CYS A 400 -9.91 -32.97 -17.47
CA CYS A 400 -10.97 -31.95 -17.46
C CYS A 400 -10.89 -30.95 -16.28
N CYS A 401 -9.86 -31.06 -15.43
CA CYS A 401 -9.69 -30.21 -14.26
C CYS A 401 -9.21 -28.80 -14.65
N GLY A 402 -9.56 -27.81 -13.83
CA GLY A 402 -9.10 -26.44 -14.01
C GLY A 402 -7.61 -26.22 -13.70
N TYR A 403 -7.19 -24.97 -13.80
CA TYR A 403 -5.79 -24.56 -13.66
C TYR A 403 -5.57 -23.69 -12.43
N SER A 404 -4.40 -23.79 -11.82
CA SER A 404 -3.99 -22.89 -10.75
C SER A 404 -2.51 -22.50 -10.86
N ILE A 405 -2.17 -21.36 -10.22
CA ILE A 405 -0.81 -20.82 -10.25
C ILE A 405 -0.04 -21.41 -9.06
N HIS A 406 1.00 -22.17 -9.37
CA HIS A 406 1.91 -22.74 -8.39
C HIS A 406 3.21 -21.94 -8.33
N TYR A 407 3.60 -21.55 -7.12
CA TYR A 407 4.87 -20.90 -6.84
C TYR A 407 5.87 -21.95 -6.35
N THR A 408 7.03 -22.01 -7.00
CA THR A 408 8.11 -22.90 -6.55
C THR A 408 8.73 -22.40 -5.25
N PRO A 409 9.32 -23.28 -4.41
CA PRO A 409 9.98 -22.85 -3.16
C PRO A 409 11.07 -21.79 -3.37
N HIS A 410 11.78 -21.84 -4.50
CA HIS A 410 12.81 -20.86 -4.85
C HIS A 410 12.24 -19.44 -5.03
N ILE A 411 11.05 -19.31 -5.65
CA ILE A 411 10.36 -18.02 -5.78
C ILE A 411 9.96 -17.50 -4.39
N GLY A 412 9.51 -18.37 -3.49
CA GLY A 412 9.21 -18.01 -2.10
C GLY A 412 10.41 -17.42 -1.35
N ILE A 413 11.59 -18.03 -1.48
CA ILE A 413 12.84 -17.53 -0.88
C ILE A 413 13.25 -16.19 -1.52
N ALA A 414 13.13 -16.06 -2.85
CA ALA A 414 13.40 -14.83 -3.55
C ALA A 414 12.49 -13.68 -3.08
N ILE A 415 11.20 -13.93 -2.83
CA ILE A 415 10.26 -12.93 -2.28
C ILE A 415 10.71 -12.48 -0.89
N LEU A 416 11.14 -13.39 -0.01
CA LEU A 416 11.62 -13.03 1.32
C LEU A 416 12.90 -12.19 1.26
N PHE A 417 13.85 -12.56 0.41
CA PHE A 417 15.07 -11.78 0.18
C PHE A 417 14.75 -10.40 -0.38
N HIS A 418 13.82 -10.30 -1.35
CA HIS A 418 13.40 -9.05 -1.96
C HIS A 418 12.73 -8.09 -0.97
N LEU A 419 11.90 -8.62 -0.07
CA LEU A 419 11.27 -7.85 1.02
C LEU A 419 12.31 -7.38 2.06
N PHE A 420 13.23 -8.27 2.46
CA PHE A 420 14.31 -7.90 3.38
C PHE A 420 15.23 -6.83 2.76
N GLY A 421 15.58 -6.99 1.48
CA GLY A 421 16.38 -6.02 0.72
C GLY A 421 15.72 -4.64 0.67
N CYS A 422 14.40 -4.57 0.49
CA CYS A 422 13.64 -3.32 0.55
C CYS A 422 13.79 -2.62 1.90
N TYR A 423 13.61 -3.39 2.98
CA TYR A 423 13.69 -2.88 4.34
C TYR A 423 15.08 -2.35 4.65
N TRP A 424 16.11 -3.14 4.33
CA TRP A 424 17.50 -2.76 4.54
C TRP A 424 17.90 -1.53 3.71
N ALA A 425 17.57 -1.50 2.42
CA ALA A 425 17.86 -0.34 1.57
C ALA A 425 17.17 0.93 2.10
N THR A 426 15.91 0.83 2.53
CA THR A 426 15.18 1.95 3.15
C THR A 426 15.91 2.45 4.41
N GLN A 427 16.30 1.54 5.30
CA GLN A 427 17.05 1.88 6.52
C GLN A 427 18.42 2.50 6.19
N PHE A 428 19.08 2.02 5.14
CA PHE A 428 20.35 2.56 4.68
C PHE A 428 20.21 4.02 4.18
N PHE A 429 19.23 4.31 3.32
CA PHE A 429 19.00 5.68 2.86
C PHE A 429 18.61 6.63 3.99
N ILE A 430 17.76 6.16 4.92
CA ILE A 430 17.39 6.94 6.12
C ILE A 430 18.62 7.19 7.01
N ALA A 431 19.48 6.20 7.21
CA ALA A 431 20.71 6.34 7.99
C ALA A 431 21.70 7.32 7.34
N CYS A 432 21.90 7.22 6.02
CA CYS A 432 22.69 8.18 5.25
C CYS A 432 22.16 9.61 5.42
N SER A 433 20.85 9.83 5.23
CA SER A 433 20.21 11.14 5.45
C SER A 433 20.45 11.66 6.86
N SER A 434 20.27 10.80 7.88
CA SER A 434 20.50 11.13 9.29
C SER A 434 21.94 11.56 9.56
N THR A 435 22.92 10.83 9.02
CA THR A 435 24.34 11.16 9.19
C THR A 435 24.70 12.48 8.52
N VAL A 436 24.10 12.81 7.36
CA VAL A 436 24.31 14.10 6.69
C VAL A 436 23.75 15.26 7.51
N ILE A 437 22.52 15.12 8.01
CA ILE A 437 21.86 16.13 8.86
C ILE A 437 22.69 16.34 10.13
N ALA A 438 23.04 15.26 10.81
CA ALA A 438 23.86 15.31 12.03
C ALA A 438 25.23 15.95 11.75
N GLY A 439 25.90 15.60 10.66
CA GLY A 439 27.20 16.19 10.32
C GLY A 439 27.11 17.69 10.00
N SER A 440 26.00 18.16 9.44
CA SER A 440 25.77 19.58 9.15
C SER A 440 25.51 20.37 10.42
N VAL A 441 24.66 19.84 11.31
CA VAL A 441 24.32 20.45 12.60
C VAL A 441 25.51 20.43 13.56
N ALA A 442 26.29 19.34 13.58
CA ALA A 442 27.53 19.28 14.36
C ALA A 442 28.53 20.33 13.87
N SER A 443 28.70 20.51 12.55
CA SER A 443 29.57 21.56 12.01
C SER A 443 29.11 22.97 12.42
N TYR A 444 27.81 23.23 12.53
CA TYR A 444 27.28 24.48 13.08
C TYR A 444 27.63 24.64 14.58
N TYR A 445 27.39 23.61 15.39
CA TYR A 445 27.64 23.63 16.83
C TYR A 445 29.12 23.92 17.15
N TRP A 446 30.03 23.13 16.57
CA TRP A 446 31.47 23.24 16.84
C TRP A 446 32.12 24.48 16.21
N ALA A 447 31.43 25.17 15.30
CA ALA A 447 31.84 26.48 14.75
C ALA A 447 31.34 27.67 15.59
N ARG A 448 30.84 27.45 16.82
CA ARG A 448 30.31 28.50 17.71
C ARG A 448 29.15 29.30 17.11
N GLY A 449 28.43 28.73 16.16
CA GLY A 449 27.34 29.40 15.46
C GLY A 449 27.78 30.43 14.41
N GLU A 450 29.07 30.56 14.12
CA GLU A 450 29.60 31.43 13.08
C GLU A 450 29.80 30.63 11.78
N ILE A 451 28.75 30.53 10.96
CA ILE A 451 28.88 30.03 9.59
C ILE A 451 28.97 31.25 8.67
N SER A 452 30.02 31.33 7.86
CA SER A 452 30.10 32.32 6.78
C SER A 452 28.89 32.17 5.84
N HIS A 453 28.08 33.22 5.72
CA HIS A 453 26.82 33.24 4.97
C HIS A 453 26.97 33.07 3.45
N ASP A 454 28.19 32.95 2.94
CA ASP A 454 28.46 33.11 1.51
C ASP A 454 27.87 31.99 0.64
N ILE A 455 27.54 30.79 1.20
CA ILE A 455 26.80 29.74 0.46
C ILE A 455 25.98 28.82 1.40
N PRO A 456 24.62 28.87 1.40
CA PRO A 456 23.78 28.11 2.35
C PRO A 456 23.86 26.58 2.21
N PHE A 457 24.33 26.06 1.07
CA PHE A 457 24.42 24.62 0.80
C PHE A 457 25.78 23.98 1.15
N VAL A 458 26.81 24.77 1.46
CA VAL A 458 28.18 24.23 1.64
C VAL A 458 28.27 23.25 2.81
N THR A 459 27.56 23.49 3.91
CA THR A 459 27.58 22.61 5.09
C THR A 459 26.99 21.23 4.80
N VAL A 460 25.81 21.18 4.17
CA VAL A 460 25.13 19.94 3.80
C VAL A 460 25.92 19.16 2.76
N VAL A 461 26.45 19.84 1.73
CA VAL A 461 27.26 19.21 0.68
C VAL A 461 28.59 18.70 1.24
N SER A 462 29.24 19.46 2.12
CA SER A 462 30.46 19.05 2.81
C SER A 462 30.22 17.81 3.68
N SER A 463 29.12 17.81 4.45
CA SER A 463 28.70 16.68 5.28
C SER A 463 28.42 15.43 4.42
N LEU A 464 27.72 15.59 3.30
CA LEU A 464 27.48 14.52 2.33
C LEU A 464 28.79 13.97 1.74
N LYS A 465 29.72 14.85 1.36
CA LYS A 465 31.04 14.44 0.86
C LYS A 465 31.83 13.64 1.90
N ARG A 466 31.78 14.05 3.18
CA ARG A 466 32.39 13.33 4.30
C ARG A 466 31.77 11.95 4.50
N LEU A 467 30.43 11.86 4.44
CA LEU A 467 29.72 10.58 4.50
C LEU A 467 30.17 9.64 3.37
N LEU A 468 30.10 10.09 2.12
CA LEU A 468 30.40 9.27 0.95
C LEU A 468 31.86 8.80 0.92
N ARG A 469 32.79 9.64 1.38
CA ARG A 469 34.23 9.31 1.34
C ARG A 469 34.71 8.48 2.52
N TYR A 470 34.17 8.69 3.73
CA TYR A 470 34.76 8.14 4.96
C TYR A 470 33.81 7.27 5.80
N SER A 471 32.50 7.51 5.76
CA SER A 471 31.57 6.90 6.73
C SER A 471 30.55 5.93 6.12
N LEU A 472 30.45 5.85 4.79
CA LEU A 472 29.44 5.06 4.08
C LEU A 472 29.42 3.58 4.50
N GLY A 473 30.60 2.95 4.63
CA GLY A 473 30.70 1.55 5.06
C GLY A 473 30.21 1.31 6.49
N SER A 474 30.47 2.24 7.40
CA SER A 474 29.95 2.15 8.78
C SER A 474 28.44 2.33 8.83
N VAL A 475 27.90 3.23 8.01
CA VAL A 475 26.45 3.44 7.88
C VAL A 475 25.76 2.22 7.24
N ALA A 476 26.40 1.59 6.26
CA ALA A 476 25.91 0.33 5.64
C ALA A 476 25.86 -0.83 6.65
N ILE A 477 26.94 -1.04 7.40
CA ILE A 477 26.99 -2.08 8.46
C ILE A 477 25.96 -1.78 9.55
N GLY A 478 25.89 -0.51 9.99
CA GLY A 478 24.90 -0.08 10.97
C GLY A 478 23.48 -0.41 10.50
N SER A 479 23.07 0.10 9.35
CA SER A 479 21.72 -0.12 8.82
C SER A 479 21.40 -1.60 8.59
N LEU A 480 22.38 -2.43 8.20
CA LEU A 480 22.20 -3.87 8.05
C LEU A 480 21.95 -4.58 9.39
N VAL A 481 22.76 -4.29 10.41
CA VAL A 481 22.61 -4.88 11.75
C VAL A 481 21.24 -4.53 12.33
N VAL A 482 20.84 -3.26 12.20
CA VAL A 482 19.53 -2.79 12.65
C VAL A 482 18.42 -3.53 11.93
N SER A 483 18.51 -3.59 10.60
CA SER A 483 17.50 -4.24 9.77
C SER A 483 17.36 -5.72 10.08
N ALA A 484 18.48 -6.43 10.22
CA ALA A 484 18.49 -7.86 10.54
C ALA A 484 17.83 -8.15 11.90
N VAL A 485 18.17 -7.40 12.95
CA VAL A 485 17.62 -7.66 14.27
C VAL A 485 16.14 -7.29 14.34
N GLU A 486 15.72 -6.18 13.75
CA GLU A 486 14.30 -5.80 13.68
C GLU A 486 13.47 -6.84 12.90
N TRP A 487 14.01 -7.37 11.80
CA TRP A 487 13.33 -8.37 10.98
C TRP A 487 13.23 -9.73 11.69
N VAL A 488 14.29 -10.19 12.36
CA VAL A 488 14.27 -11.40 13.19
C VAL A 488 13.23 -11.28 14.30
N ARG A 489 13.13 -10.13 14.96
CA ARG A 489 12.09 -9.90 15.98
C ARG A 489 10.69 -9.95 15.40
N PHE A 490 10.47 -9.32 14.25
CA PHE A 490 9.18 -9.34 13.59
C PHE A 490 8.73 -10.79 13.31
N ILE A 491 9.65 -11.64 12.83
CA ILE A 491 9.39 -13.06 12.60
C ILE A 491 9.08 -13.79 13.91
N LEU A 492 9.90 -13.60 14.94
CA LEU A 492 9.70 -14.24 16.25
C LEU A 492 8.36 -13.83 16.88
N GLU A 493 7.96 -12.56 16.78
CA GLU A 493 6.68 -12.08 17.29
C GLU A 493 5.50 -12.59 16.45
N CYS A 494 5.67 -12.71 15.13
CA CYS A 494 4.67 -13.36 14.26
C CYS A 494 4.48 -14.84 14.62
N LEU A 495 5.57 -15.59 14.82
CA LEU A 495 5.54 -17.00 15.22
C LEU A 495 4.89 -17.16 16.59
N ARG A 496 5.27 -16.31 17.56
CA ARG A 496 4.67 -16.29 18.89
C ARG A 496 3.17 -16.02 18.85
N ARG A 497 2.70 -15.06 18.03
CA ARG A 497 1.26 -14.79 17.85
C ARG A 497 0.52 -15.97 17.25
N LYS A 498 1.11 -16.65 16.26
CA LYS A 498 0.54 -17.88 15.69
C LYS A 498 0.48 -19.00 16.72
N LEU A 499 1.56 -19.23 17.48
CA LEU A 499 1.58 -20.26 18.52
C LEU A 499 0.55 -19.99 19.62
N LYS A 500 0.38 -18.73 20.04
CA LYS A 500 -0.68 -18.34 20.99
C LYS A 500 -2.10 -18.63 20.49
N LEU A 501 -2.34 -18.54 19.17
CA LEU A 501 -3.64 -18.91 18.57
C LEU A 501 -3.90 -20.43 18.61
N PHE A 502 -2.85 -21.25 18.57
CA PHE A 502 -2.96 -22.71 18.73
C PHE A 502 -3.01 -23.14 20.21
N ASP A 503 -2.33 -22.42 21.10
CA ASP A 503 -2.26 -22.72 22.54
C ASP A 503 -3.49 -22.28 23.35
N SER A 504 -4.45 -21.56 22.76
CA SER A 504 -5.75 -21.30 23.39
C SER A 504 -6.55 -22.59 23.72
N ALA A 505 -6.08 -23.75 23.27
CA ALA A 505 -6.62 -25.06 23.64
C ALA A 505 -5.92 -25.73 24.84
N ARG A 506 -4.81 -25.19 25.39
CA ARG A 506 -4.09 -25.81 26.51
C ARG A 506 -3.40 -24.77 27.40
N GLU A 507 -4.15 -24.17 28.33
CA GLU A 507 -3.57 -23.29 29.34
C GLU A 507 -2.62 -24.07 30.28
N SER A 508 -1.31 -23.90 30.09
CA SER A 508 -0.33 -24.27 31.12
C SER A 508 0.31 -23.03 31.74
N CYS A 509 0.52 -23.08 33.06
CA CYS A 509 1.18 -22.04 33.86
C CYS A 509 2.57 -21.65 33.30
N PHE A 510 3.24 -22.60 32.64
CA PHE A 510 4.57 -22.43 32.04
C PHE A 510 4.60 -21.44 30.87
N GLY A 511 3.50 -21.34 30.10
CA GLY A 511 3.40 -20.39 28.99
C GLY A 511 3.34 -18.92 29.44
N LYS A 512 2.73 -18.63 30.60
CA LYS A 512 2.58 -17.27 31.13
C LYS A 512 3.93 -16.70 31.61
N MET A 513 4.73 -17.51 32.32
CA MET A 513 6.03 -17.11 32.86
C MET A 513 7.08 -16.83 31.77
N THR A 514 7.19 -17.71 30.76
CA THR A 514 8.14 -17.54 29.64
C THR A 514 7.72 -16.42 28.69
N SER A 515 6.43 -16.14 28.59
CA SER A 515 5.91 -15.05 27.75
C SER A 515 6.21 -13.65 28.33
N SER A 516 6.16 -13.49 29.66
CA SER A 516 6.35 -12.18 30.30
C SER A 516 7.82 -11.74 30.29
N SER A 517 8.75 -12.66 30.64
CA SER A 517 10.19 -12.37 30.65
C SER A 517 10.75 -12.06 29.25
N SER A 518 10.29 -12.80 28.23
CA SER A 518 10.70 -12.55 26.83
C SER A 518 10.17 -11.24 26.25
N GLN A 519 9.01 -10.74 26.69
CA GLN A 519 8.51 -9.43 26.28
C GLN A 519 9.32 -8.29 26.87
N CYS A 520 9.76 -8.43 28.12
CA CYS A 520 10.65 -7.46 28.77
C CYS A 520 12.02 -7.42 28.07
N CYS A 521 12.63 -8.59 27.83
CA CYS A 521 13.91 -8.67 27.12
C CYS A 521 13.81 -8.14 25.68
N LEU A 522 12.76 -8.50 24.93
CA LEU A 522 12.56 -7.96 23.58
C LEU A 522 12.33 -6.44 23.60
N GLY A 523 11.62 -5.91 24.59
CA GLY A 523 11.44 -4.47 24.80
C GLY A 523 12.74 -3.73 25.15
N CYS A 524 13.58 -4.31 26.01
CA CYS A 524 14.88 -3.75 26.36
C CYS A 524 15.83 -3.74 25.16
N ILE A 525 15.87 -4.80 24.35
CA ILE A 525 16.69 -4.81 23.13
C ILE A 525 16.05 -3.91 22.04
N ASP A 526 14.73 -3.67 22.05
CA ASP A 526 14.05 -2.70 21.15
C ASP A 526 14.45 -1.26 21.48
N TRP A 527 14.36 -0.88 22.75
CA TRP A 527 14.77 0.44 23.22
C TRP A 527 16.28 0.65 23.01
N THR A 528 17.09 -0.36 23.35
CA THR A 528 18.54 -0.31 23.17
C THR A 528 18.89 -0.19 21.70
N LEU A 529 18.27 -0.94 20.78
CA LEU A 529 18.57 -0.75 19.35
C LEU A 529 18.08 0.61 18.84
N LYS A 530 16.82 1.00 19.05
CA LYS A 530 16.32 2.28 18.52
C LYS A 530 17.10 3.50 19.04
N SER A 531 17.44 3.49 20.33
CA SER A 531 18.23 4.54 20.96
C SER A 531 19.71 4.49 20.53
N VAL A 532 20.31 3.31 20.44
CA VAL A 532 21.71 3.17 20.00
C VAL A 532 21.87 3.54 18.53
N ASN A 533 20.92 3.23 17.65
CA ASN A 533 21.11 3.39 16.20
C ASN A 533 21.11 4.85 15.75
N ARG A 534 20.11 5.64 16.16
CA ARG A 534 20.01 7.05 15.78
C ARG A 534 21.18 7.85 16.34
N ASN A 535 21.51 7.62 17.61
CA ASN A 535 22.59 8.30 18.30
C ASN A 535 23.98 7.83 17.84
N ALA A 536 24.13 6.57 17.41
CA ALA A 536 25.37 6.09 16.79
C ALA A 536 25.67 6.82 15.47
N TYR A 537 24.67 7.06 14.62
CA TYR A 537 24.89 7.81 13.37
C TYR A 537 25.30 9.27 13.62
N ILE A 538 24.78 9.88 14.69
CA ILE A 538 25.24 11.20 15.16
C ILE A 538 26.70 11.13 15.58
N MET A 539 27.07 10.14 16.40
CA MET A 539 28.46 9.96 16.83
C MET A 539 29.42 9.61 15.70
N ILE A 540 28.98 8.88 14.66
CA ILE A 540 29.74 8.68 13.43
C ILE A 540 30.00 10.04 12.75
N ALA A 541 28.97 10.89 12.68
CA ALA A 541 29.09 12.21 12.05
C ALA A 541 30.00 13.18 12.81
N ILE A 542 30.00 13.12 14.15
CA ILE A 542 30.83 13.97 15.02
C ILE A 542 32.27 13.44 15.10
N THR A 543 32.46 12.15 15.41
CA THR A 543 33.79 11.59 15.74
C THR A 543 34.50 10.89 14.59
N GLY A 544 33.78 10.56 13.51
CA GLY A 544 34.31 9.77 12.40
C GLY A 544 34.65 8.31 12.73
N LYS A 545 34.29 7.82 13.93
CA LYS A 545 34.56 6.44 14.37
C LYS A 545 33.59 5.45 13.70
N GLY A 546 34.01 4.19 13.57
CA GLY A 546 33.17 3.13 13.01
C GLY A 546 31.93 2.82 13.88
N PHE A 547 30.90 2.22 13.28
CA PHE A 547 29.57 2.03 13.88
C PHE A 547 29.60 1.52 15.33
N PHE A 548 30.22 0.37 15.58
CA PHE A 548 30.24 -0.23 16.93
C PHE A 548 30.89 0.69 17.98
N LYS A 549 31.99 1.38 17.62
CA LYS A 549 32.67 2.29 18.55
C LYS A 549 31.84 3.55 18.79
N ALA A 550 31.21 4.08 17.75
CA ALA A 550 30.30 5.23 17.85
C ALA A 550 29.06 4.90 18.70
N SER A 551 28.48 3.70 18.54
CA SER A 551 27.36 3.21 19.35
C SER A 551 27.69 3.14 20.85
N VAL A 552 28.86 2.62 21.21
CA VAL A 552 29.30 2.57 22.62
C VAL A 552 29.44 3.97 23.20
N LEU A 553 30.06 4.90 22.45
CA LEU A 553 30.23 6.28 22.89
C LEU A 553 28.89 7.00 23.05
N ALA A 554 27.99 6.86 22.07
CA ALA A 554 26.64 7.43 22.12
C ALA A 554 25.88 6.96 23.37
N THR A 555 25.95 5.65 23.66
CA THR A 555 25.28 5.06 24.82
C THR A 555 25.85 5.56 26.13
N GLY A 556 27.18 5.67 26.23
CA GLY A 556 27.86 6.22 27.40
C GLY A 556 27.43 7.65 27.70
N LEU A 557 27.47 8.52 26.69
CA LEU A 557 27.06 9.93 26.79
C LEU A 557 25.62 10.09 27.28
N ILE A 558 24.71 9.29 26.73
CA ILE A 558 23.29 9.32 27.11
C ILE A 558 23.09 8.82 28.54
N MET A 559 23.76 7.72 28.93
CA MET A 559 23.61 7.13 30.26
C MET A 559 24.11 8.07 31.35
N ASN A 560 25.26 8.72 31.12
CA ASN A 560 25.88 9.65 32.07
C ASN A 560 25.03 10.91 32.31
N ASN A 561 24.19 11.28 31.33
CA ASN A 561 23.38 12.51 31.36
C ASN A 561 21.87 12.23 31.29
N ILE A 562 21.44 10.99 31.56
CA ILE A 562 20.09 10.48 31.27
C ILE A 562 18.97 11.27 31.95
N LEU A 563 19.21 11.77 33.16
CA LEU A 563 18.22 12.55 33.92
C LEU A 563 18.01 13.95 33.35
N ARG A 564 19.04 14.55 32.74
CA ARG A 564 18.99 15.88 32.10
C ARG A 564 18.47 15.79 30.66
N ILE A 565 18.82 14.73 29.93
CA ILE A 565 18.48 14.52 28.51
C ILE A 565 17.12 13.83 28.32
N GLY A 566 16.84 12.78 29.11
CA GLY A 566 15.77 11.82 28.84
C GLY A 566 14.35 12.40 28.98
N LYS A 567 14.17 13.46 29.78
CA LYS A 567 12.86 14.13 29.91
C LYS A 567 12.60 15.15 28.80
N VAL A 568 13.64 15.76 28.25
CA VAL A 568 13.54 16.85 27.27
C VAL A 568 13.24 16.32 25.87
N ASN A 569 13.88 15.22 25.47
CA ASN A 569 13.72 14.66 24.12
C ASN A 569 12.30 14.07 23.90
N VAL A 570 11.76 13.38 24.91
CA VAL A 570 10.46 12.70 24.81
C VAL A 570 9.31 13.67 24.55
N ILE A 571 9.41 14.92 25.01
CA ILE A 571 8.29 15.88 24.89
C ILE A 571 8.25 16.53 23.51
N GLY A 572 9.41 16.90 22.95
CA GLY A 572 9.50 17.41 21.57
C GLY A 572 9.00 16.37 20.58
N ASP A 573 9.42 15.11 20.73
CA ASP A 573 9.02 13.99 19.87
C ASP A 573 7.50 13.81 19.77
N VAL A 574 6.74 14.06 20.84
CA VAL A 574 5.28 13.95 20.82
C VAL A 574 4.65 15.01 19.90
N ILE A 575 5.14 16.25 19.91
CA ILE A 575 4.63 17.33 19.05
C ILE A 575 4.97 17.06 17.59
N LEU A 576 6.21 16.63 17.34
CA LEU A 576 6.68 16.27 15.99
C LEU A 576 5.87 15.07 15.46
N PHE A 577 5.57 14.09 16.30
CA PHE A 577 4.69 12.97 15.95
C PHE A 577 3.26 13.42 15.60
N LEU A 578 2.69 14.35 16.39
CA LEU A 578 1.37 14.89 16.11
C LEU A 578 1.32 15.63 14.77
N GLY A 579 2.36 16.38 14.42
CA GLY A 579 2.43 17.04 13.13
C GLY A 579 2.54 16.05 11.96
N LYS A 580 3.27 14.92 12.11
CA LYS A 580 3.29 13.83 11.10
C LYS A 580 1.89 13.28 10.87
N LEU A 581 1.11 13.10 11.94
CA LEU A 581 -0.29 12.67 11.84
C LEU A 581 -1.17 13.72 11.18
N CYS A 582 -0.96 15.02 11.43
CA CYS A 582 -1.72 16.08 10.77
C CYS A 582 -1.51 16.05 9.25
N VAL A 583 -0.25 15.97 8.81
CA VAL A 583 0.09 15.90 7.38
C VAL A 583 -0.54 14.67 6.74
N SER A 584 -0.43 13.49 7.36
CA SER A 584 -1.00 12.27 6.80
C SER A 584 -2.53 12.25 6.81
N LEU A 585 -3.19 12.74 7.86
CA LEU A 585 -4.65 12.84 7.93
C LEU A 585 -5.20 13.83 6.91
N PHE A 586 -4.53 14.96 6.68
CA PHE A 586 -4.90 15.90 5.63
C PHE A 586 -4.81 15.23 4.24
N CYS A 587 -3.75 14.46 3.99
CA CYS A 587 -3.61 13.68 2.76
C CYS A 587 -4.70 12.63 2.59
N ALA A 588 -5.09 11.95 3.67
CA ALA A 588 -6.17 10.97 3.67
C ALA A 588 -7.53 11.62 3.34
N LEU A 589 -7.81 12.76 3.97
CA LEU A 589 -9.03 13.53 3.72
C LEU A 589 -9.09 14.02 2.27
N PHE A 590 -7.99 14.55 1.75
CA PHE A 590 -7.92 15.01 0.36
C PHE A 590 -8.02 13.84 -0.65
N ALA A 591 -7.35 12.72 -0.40
CA ALA A 591 -7.48 11.50 -1.20
C ALA A 591 -8.92 11.01 -1.27
N PHE A 592 -9.60 11.04 -0.12
CA PHE A 592 -11.01 10.67 -0.06
C PHE A 592 -11.88 11.61 -0.91
N LEU A 593 -11.72 12.93 -0.78
CA LEU A 593 -12.47 13.91 -1.57
C LEU A 593 -12.25 13.73 -3.07
N MET A 594 -11.02 13.42 -3.51
CA MET A 594 -10.74 13.12 -4.91
C MET A 594 -11.45 11.84 -5.39
N LEU A 595 -11.48 10.79 -4.56
CA LEU A 595 -12.13 9.51 -4.89
C LEU A 595 -13.65 9.57 -4.84
N ASP A 596 -14.25 10.55 -4.15
CA ASP A 596 -15.71 10.74 -4.12
C ASP A 596 -16.26 11.42 -5.41
N THR A 597 -15.38 11.81 -6.34
CA THR A 597 -15.73 12.41 -7.64
C THR A 597 -16.39 11.39 -8.59
N HIS A 598 -17.31 11.84 -9.45
CA HIS A 598 -18.05 11.01 -10.42
C HIS A 598 -17.18 10.03 -11.24
N LYS A 599 -15.95 10.45 -11.58
CA LYS A 599 -14.96 9.63 -12.32
C LYS A 599 -14.69 8.26 -11.69
N TYR A 600 -14.72 8.15 -10.35
CA TYR A 600 -14.41 6.92 -9.63
C TYR A 600 -15.67 6.19 -9.12
N LYS A 601 -16.85 6.83 -9.20
CA LYS A 601 -18.14 6.25 -8.80
C LYS A 601 -18.86 5.51 -9.94
N SER A 602 -18.86 6.06 -11.16
CA SER A 602 -19.77 5.59 -12.22
C SER A 602 -19.15 5.39 -13.61
N ALA A 603 -17.84 5.63 -13.78
CA ALA A 603 -17.15 5.44 -15.07
C ALA A 603 -16.39 4.10 -15.14
N HIS A 604 -15.73 3.78 -16.26
CA HIS A 604 -14.86 2.60 -16.43
C HIS A 604 -13.81 2.41 -15.31
N ASN A 605 -13.48 3.49 -14.58
CA ASN A 605 -12.59 3.49 -13.41
C ASN A 605 -13.29 3.25 -12.06
N LYS A 606 -14.49 2.64 -12.04
CA LYS A 606 -15.19 2.27 -10.80
C LYS A 606 -14.31 1.43 -9.89
N ILE A 607 -14.16 1.88 -8.65
CA ILE A 607 -13.41 1.21 -7.57
C ILE A 607 -14.37 0.48 -6.62
N SER A 608 -13.93 -0.63 -6.04
CA SER A 608 -14.71 -1.39 -5.05
C SER A 608 -14.95 -0.60 -3.79
N SER A 609 -13.85 -0.09 -3.24
CA SER A 609 -13.85 0.60 -1.96
C SER A 609 -12.82 1.73 -2.00
N PRO A 610 -13.24 2.99 -1.83
CA PRO A 610 -12.30 4.11 -1.72
C PRO A 610 -11.43 4.02 -0.45
N LEU A 611 -11.81 3.21 0.53
CA LEU A 611 -11.13 3.11 1.81
C LEU A 611 -9.67 2.66 1.66
N VAL A 612 -9.41 1.67 0.81
CA VAL A 612 -8.05 1.12 0.66
C VAL A 612 -7.09 2.13 0.03
N PRO A 613 -7.40 2.76 -1.12
CA PRO A 613 -6.59 3.85 -1.66
C PRO A 613 -6.37 5.01 -0.67
N VAL A 614 -7.36 5.34 0.17
CA VAL A 614 -7.23 6.37 1.22
C VAL A 614 -6.25 5.94 2.31
N VAL A 615 -6.36 4.70 2.81
CA VAL A 615 -5.44 4.17 3.82
C VAL A 615 -4.00 4.09 3.28
N VAL A 616 -3.84 3.71 2.00
CA VAL A 616 -2.54 3.71 1.34
C VAL A 616 -2.00 5.15 1.20
N SER A 617 -2.83 6.11 0.79
CA SER A 617 -2.45 7.53 0.72
C SER A 617 -2.05 8.09 2.09
N TRP A 618 -2.78 7.72 3.14
CA TRP A 618 -2.46 8.08 4.53
C TRP A 618 -1.10 7.52 4.96
N ALA A 619 -0.85 6.24 4.70
CA ALA A 619 0.41 5.58 5.04
C ALA A 619 1.60 6.20 4.27
N LEU A 620 1.44 6.45 2.97
CA LEU A 620 2.44 7.13 2.15
C LEU A 620 2.69 8.55 2.66
N GLY A 621 1.63 9.32 2.91
CA GLY A 621 1.74 10.67 3.47
C GLY A 621 2.45 10.70 4.83
N PHE A 622 2.23 9.70 5.68
CA PHE A 622 2.95 9.57 6.95
C PHE A 622 4.43 9.26 6.75
N ILE A 623 4.78 8.39 5.79
CA ILE A 623 6.18 8.07 5.45
C ILE A 623 6.89 9.33 4.94
N VAL A 624 6.26 10.09 4.05
CA VAL A 624 6.81 11.35 3.55
C VAL A 624 7.00 12.35 4.69
N ALA A 625 5.97 12.58 5.50
CA ALA A 625 6.07 13.47 6.66
C ALA A 625 7.20 13.05 7.61
N LYS A 626 7.36 11.75 7.87
CA LYS A 626 8.45 11.22 8.70
C LYS A 626 9.82 11.67 8.18
N LEU A 627 10.10 11.62 6.88
CA LEU A 627 11.39 12.01 6.30
C LEU A 627 11.73 13.49 6.53
N PHE A 628 10.75 14.40 6.42
CA PHE A 628 10.96 15.83 6.63
C PHE A 628 11.09 16.18 8.11
N PHE A 629 10.20 15.62 8.94
CA PHE A 629 10.22 15.86 10.38
C PHE A 629 11.46 15.30 11.04
N GLN A 630 12.02 14.23 10.47
CA GLN A 630 13.30 13.67 10.90
C GLN A 630 14.44 14.69 10.88
N VAL A 631 14.38 15.76 10.06
CA VAL A 631 15.38 16.85 10.12
C VAL A 631 15.37 17.54 11.47
N VAL A 632 14.18 17.89 11.97
CA VAL A 632 14.03 18.58 13.25
C VAL A 632 14.47 17.66 14.38
N GLU A 633 13.99 16.41 14.34
CA GLU A 633 14.36 15.37 15.30
C GLU A 633 15.89 15.20 15.36
N MET A 634 16.53 14.92 14.22
CA MET A 634 17.98 14.73 14.14
C MET A 634 18.76 15.98 14.56
N SER A 635 18.24 17.18 14.28
CA SER A 635 18.87 18.43 14.70
C SER A 635 18.86 18.57 16.22
N ILE A 636 17.73 18.31 16.87
CA ILE A 636 17.60 18.33 18.34
C ILE A 636 18.59 17.35 18.97
N ASP A 637 18.57 16.09 18.54
CA ASP A 637 19.47 15.08 19.11
C ASP A 637 20.94 15.44 18.89
N THR A 638 21.30 15.94 17.70
CA THR A 638 22.69 16.26 17.39
C THR A 638 23.20 17.39 18.27
N ILE A 639 22.39 18.43 18.50
CA ILE A 639 22.75 19.55 19.37
C ILE A 639 22.93 19.06 20.80
N ILE A 640 22.00 18.24 21.29
CA ILE A 640 22.07 17.70 22.66
C ILE A 640 23.29 16.79 22.83
N LEU A 641 23.54 15.86 21.91
CA LEU A 641 24.73 15.00 21.99
C LEU A 641 26.03 15.79 21.86
N SER A 642 26.07 16.81 21.00
CA SER A 642 27.24 17.68 20.87
C SER A 642 27.49 18.46 22.16
N PHE A 643 26.44 18.97 22.81
CA PHE A 643 26.52 19.61 24.12
C PHE A 643 27.05 18.66 25.20
N CYS A 644 26.56 17.43 25.25
CA CYS A 644 27.04 16.45 26.23
C CYS A 644 28.49 16.08 26.02
N GLN A 645 28.91 15.91 24.76
CA GLN A 645 30.31 15.65 24.43
C GLN A 645 31.21 16.83 24.79
N ASP A 646 30.80 18.06 24.46
CA ASP A 646 31.51 19.30 24.80
C ASP A 646 31.64 19.47 26.33
N SER A 647 30.56 19.19 27.06
CA SER A 647 30.55 19.22 28.52
C SER A 647 31.46 18.16 29.15
N GLU A 648 31.53 16.94 28.60
CA GLU A 648 32.45 15.91 29.11
C GLU A 648 33.93 16.28 28.83
N GLU A 649 34.22 16.86 27.66
CA GLU A 649 35.58 17.28 27.28
C GLU A 649 36.09 18.47 28.11
N HIS A 650 35.19 19.35 28.55
CA HIS A 650 35.51 20.57 29.29
C HIS A 650 35.04 20.58 30.76
N GLN A 651 35.06 19.43 31.43
CA GLN A 651 34.80 19.29 32.88
C GLN A 651 33.47 19.93 33.36
N GLY A 652 32.41 19.85 32.55
CA GLY A 652 31.09 20.36 32.86
C GLY A 652 30.76 21.74 32.27
N ASN A 653 31.73 22.42 31.62
CA ASN A 653 31.54 23.74 31.04
C ASN A 653 31.62 23.71 29.51
N ALA A 654 30.46 23.57 28.83
CA ALA A 654 30.38 23.53 27.38
C ALA A 654 30.83 24.87 26.75
N GLN A 655 31.91 24.85 25.97
CA GLN A 655 32.52 26.07 25.42
C GLN A 655 31.95 26.51 24.07
N TYR A 656 31.37 25.56 23.31
CA TYR A 656 30.91 25.78 21.94
C TYR A 656 29.37 25.92 21.87
N ALA A 657 28.68 25.75 23.00
CA ALA A 657 27.23 25.84 23.09
C ALA A 657 26.72 27.25 22.73
N PRO A 658 25.74 27.38 21.83
CA PRO A 658 25.08 28.66 21.57
C PRO A 658 24.42 29.21 22.85
N PRO A 659 24.46 30.54 23.12
CA PRO A 659 23.89 31.12 24.33
C PRO A 659 22.42 30.74 24.56
N LEU A 660 21.62 30.71 23.49
CA LEU A 660 20.21 30.31 23.51
C LEU A 660 20.00 28.87 24.01
N LEU A 661 20.93 27.96 23.70
CA LEU A 661 20.86 26.56 24.15
C LEU A 661 21.15 26.46 25.65
N VAL A 662 22.15 27.20 26.14
CA VAL A 662 22.52 27.22 27.57
C VAL A 662 21.36 27.79 28.39
N GLU A 663 20.82 28.94 27.97
CA GLU A 663 19.65 29.58 28.59
C GLU A 663 18.45 28.62 28.60
N THR A 664 18.17 27.95 27.48
CA THR A 664 17.08 26.97 27.40
C THR A 664 17.27 25.79 28.37
N LEU A 665 18.48 25.24 28.47
CA LEU A 665 18.76 24.12 29.37
C LEU A 665 18.68 24.52 30.85
N ASP A 666 19.05 25.77 31.16
CA ASP A 666 18.98 26.32 32.52
C ASP A 666 17.54 26.68 32.91
N GLU A 667 16.78 27.35 32.04
CA GLU A 667 15.34 27.62 32.23
C GLU A 667 14.54 26.32 32.48
N GLN A 668 14.88 25.25 31.75
CA GLN A 668 14.25 23.94 31.94
C GLN A 668 14.59 23.33 33.30
N SER A 669 15.83 23.51 33.77
CA SER A 669 16.25 23.04 35.09
C SER A 669 15.49 23.78 36.22
N GLU A 670 15.25 25.07 36.04
CA GLU A 670 14.48 25.90 36.98
C GLU A 670 12.98 25.58 36.97
N LEU A 671 12.37 25.48 35.79
CA LEU A 671 10.96 25.09 35.64
C LEU A 671 10.69 23.70 36.23
N HIS A 672 11.69 22.81 36.22
CA HIS A 672 11.59 21.51 36.86
C HIS A 672 11.62 21.59 38.40
N ARG A 673 12.52 22.41 38.97
CA ARG A 673 12.51 22.68 40.43
C ARG A 673 11.17 23.22 40.88
N LEU A 674 10.54 24.08 40.09
CA LEU A 674 9.22 24.65 40.40
C LEU A 674 8.06 23.66 40.23
N THR A 675 8.17 22.70 39.31
CA THR A 675 7.10 21.71 39.06
C THR A 675 7.19 20.46 39.93
N GLN A 676 8.34 20.18 40.54
CA GLN A 676 8.48 19.07 41.47
C GLN A 676 8.01 19.39 42.89
N GLY A 677 7.83 20.67 43.26
CA GLY A 677 7.46 21.07 44.63
C GLY A 677 8.51 20.64 45.68
N PRO A 678 8.49 21.22 46.89
CA PRO A 678 9.33 20.74 47.98
C PRO A 678 8.96 19.33 48.45
#